data_AF-A0A7D9L434-F1
#
_entry.id   AF-A0A7D9L434-F1
#
_cell.length_a   1.000
_cell.length_b   1.000
_cell.length_c   1.000
_cell.angle_alpha   90.00
_cell.angle_beta   90.00
_cell.angle_gamma   90.00
#
_symmetry.space_group_name_H-M   'P 1'
#
loop_
_entity.id
_entity.type
_entity.pdbx_description
1 polymer ?
#
loop_
_entity_poly.entity_id
_entity_poly.type
_entity_poly.pdbx_seq_one_letter_code
_entity_poly.pdbx_strand_id
1 'polypeptide(L)'
;MLGDGDSATYNKIVQRKPYGDECIPKKLECIGHVQKRVGSRLRKLKSANKGLKLADGKGLGGKGRLTDGKIDVLQNYYGLAVRENLDDVDQMAKSIKASLYHVASTDLNPQHHLCPNGEDSWCGYKRDEESYKHKNGIPECIVKKIKPIFDELSQPQLLQKCTHGMTQNVNECLNGLIWDRCPKTTYVEHETVALSTYLAVVKFNDGDISFLKIFEGLDIKPGSFTAQELNISPKLAKVIELRGLKILHQNIQSLRCKIDELRLLLHKLNSGVQLLALTETNRVTNSIRRAKESYNRRIIEENSNDSKAFWKTIKKVLPDESKKLSPTMFDENDNVCHDKHRIANMFNRFFVTVVDRLRESFVTPMVATWNYVAVGHLQQSHRQPFQFNDVTESFVLTQLSCLKIRKAPGLDNIPPRLLKDSATIIAEPLANIINASLRQMQAASKLLEKAVHMQLCGYLLEHKILSPYQCGFRKLHSTQSAALSFADTIRRNIDQGIMTGAVFIDLSKAFDSIDHSILLKKLFSMSIVGREHEWFADYLRGRTQIVDYQGTFSDQEAVIVGVPQGSILGPLLFVLHVNDLPSVIRHCQILMYADGTVVFYSGKIASTILRKLTEDLDVIGSWLCSNSLFLNVTKTEAMLFGTQARLSQVDDFCVTFNGNPIKRVSEFKYLGIQFDEKISWNAHGND
;
A
#
# COMPACT_ATOMS: atom_id res chain seq x y z
N MET A 1 4.36 29.37 -16.76
CA MET A 1 4.26 27.93 -16.46
C MET A 1 4.62 27.72 -15.00
N LEU A 2 3.69 27.21 -14.19
CA LEU A 2 3.98 26.80 -12.82
C LEU A 2 4.56 25.38 -12.85
N GLY A 3 5.83 25.23 -12.47
CA GLY A 3 6.55 23.96 -12.53
C GLY A 3 6.68 23.27 -11.17
N ASP A 4 6.60 21.93 -11.19
CA ASP A 4 6.94 21.03 -10.06
C ASP A 4 8.37 20.44 -10.23
N GLY A 5 9.32 21.28 -10.66
CA GLY A 5 10.71 20.87 -10.89
C GLY A 5 11.02 20.25 -12.25
N ASP A 6 10.04 20.08 -13.15
CA ASP A 6 10.28 19.62 -14.53
C ASP A 6 10.87 20.72 -15.42
N SER A 7 12.17 20.95 -15.23
CA SER A 7 12.95 21.92 -15.98
C SER A 7 13.17 21.48 -17.43
N ALA A 8 13.06 20.17 -17.73
CA ALA A 8 13.24 19.64 -19.08
C ALA A 8 12.06 19.99 -19.98
N THR A 9 10.84 19.92 -19.46
CA THR A 9 9.64 20.31 -20.22
C THR A 9 9.59 21.81 -20.47
N TYR A 10 9.95 22.66 -19.49
CA TYR A 10 10.07 24.10 -19.71
C TYR A 10 11.05 24.43 -20.84
N ASN A 11 12.26 23.84 -20.82
CA ASN A 11 13.27 24.08 -21.85
C ASN A 11 12.77 23.68 -23.25
N LYS A 12 12.07 22.54 -23.36
CA LYS A 12 11.46 22.10 -24.62
C LYS A 12 10.37 23.04 -25.11
N ILE A 13 9.54 23.60 -24.21
CA ILE A 13 8.49 24.56 -24.57
C ILE A 13 9.12 25.87 -25.07
N VAL A 14 10.14 26.38 -24.37
CA VAL A 14 10.88 27.58 -24.79
C VAL A 14 11.54 27.38 -26.15
N GLN A 15 12.13 26.21 -26.40
CA GLN A 15 12.75 25.89 -27.69
C GLN A 15 11.73 25.71 -28.82
N ARG A 16 10.61 25.06 -28.56
CA ARG A 16 9.58 24.77 -29.59
C ARG A 16 8.70 25.96 -29.92
N LYS A 17 8.67 26.99 -29.06
CA LYS A 17 7.84 28.20 -29.20
C LYS A 17 6.40 27.91 -29.67
N PRO A 18 5.68 26.99 -29.01
CA PRO A 18 4.36 26.55 -29.49
C PRO A 18 3.28 27.65 -29.45
N TYR A 19 3.55 28.77 -28.75
CA TYR A 19 2.64 29.90 -28.60
C TYR A 19 3.06 31.13 -29.43
N GLY A 20 3.97 30.95 -30.40
CA GLY A 20 4.53 32.04 -31.22
C GLY A 20 5.73 32.74 -30.58
N ASP A 21 6.43 33.57 -31.36
CA ASP A 21 7.66 34.25 -30.95
C ASP A 21 7.45 35.34 -29.89
N GLU A 22 6.24 35.91 -29.83
CA GLU A 22 5.89 36.99 -28.90
C GLU A 22 5.54 36.49 -27.49
N CYS A 23 5.25 35.19 -27.33
CA CYS A 23 4.85 34.60 -26.07
C CYS A 23 6.02 33.87 -25.40
N ILE A 24 6.82 34.59 -24.60
CA ILE A 24 7.93 34.01 -23.83
C ILE A 24 7.39 33.40 -22.54
N PRO A 25 7.40 32.06 -22.36
CA PRO A 25 6.88 31.43 -21.16
C PRO A 25 7.76 31.80 -19.95
N LYS A 26 7.18 32.41 -18.90
CA LYS A 26 7.88 32.61 -17.62
C LYS A 26 7.83 31.35 -16.77
N LYS A 27 8.96 30.93 -16.20
CA LYS A 27 9.03 29.81 -15.24
C LYS A 27 8.70 30.28 -13.83
N LEU A 28 7.63 29.74 -13.24
CA LEU A 28 7.23 29.93 -11.85
C LEU A 28 7.43 28.62 -11.07
N GLU A 29 7.62 28.68 -9.77
CA GLU A 29 7.88 27.52 -8.90
C GLU A 29 6.84 27.49 -7.76
N CYS A 30 6.20 26.34 -7.53
CA CYS A 30 5.24 26.25 -6.44
C CYS A 30 5.96 26.19 -5.08
N ILE A 31 5.38 26.85 -4.07
CA ILE A 31 6.02 26.98 -2.75
C ILE A 31 6.26 25.59 -2.12
N GLY A 32 5.32 24.66 -2.28
CA GLY A 32 5.45 23.30 -1.77
C GLY A 32 6.63 22.52 -2.38
N HIS A 33 6.98 22.78 -3.64
CA HIS A 33 8.11 22.16 -4.30
C HIS A 33 9.44 22.72 -3.78
N VAL A 34 9.56 24.05 -3.68
CA VAL A 34 10.77 24.70 -3.14
C VAL A 34 10.99 24.31 -1.67
N GLN A 35 9.91 24.21 -0.88
CA GLN A 35 9.93 23.68 0.48
C GLN A 35 10.54 22.27 0.53
N LYS A 36 10.05 21.33 -0.29
CA LYS A 36 10.58 19.94 -0.34
C LYS A 36 12.05 19.86 -0.81
N ARG A 37 12.50 20.84 -1.61
CA ARG A 37 13.88 20.90 -2.13
C ARG A 37 14.90 21.03 -1.00
N VAL A 38 14.62 21.85 0.00
CA VAL A 38 15.48 22.04 1.18
C VAL A 38 15.66 20.72 1.92
N GLY A 39 14.55 20.06 2.30
CA GLY A 39 14.61 18.79 3.02
C GLY A 39 15.30 17.68 2.24
N SER A 40 15.13 17.65 0.91
CA SER A 40 15.80 16.69 0.03
C SER A 40 17.32 16.90 0.02
N ARG A 41 17.79 18.16 -0.05
CA ARG A 41 19.24 18.48 -0.03
C ARG A 41 19.88 18.20 1.32
N LEU A 42 19.20 18.50 2.43
CA LEU A 42 19.69 18.21 3.78
C LEU A 42 19.81 16.70 4.03
N ARG A 43 18.83 15.89 3.60
CA ARG A 43 18.90 14.43 3.68
C ARG A 43 20.02 13.84 2.82
N LYS A 44 20.22 14.37 1.61
CA LYS A 44 21.37 13.98 0.76
C LYS A 44 22.71 14.34 1.41
N LEU A 45 22.84 15.54 2.00
CA LEU A 45 24.05 15.94 2.72
C LEU A 45 24.33 15.00 3.90
N LYS A 46 23.31 14.68 4.69
CA LYS A 46 23.38 13.72 5.81
C LYS A 46 23.82 12.33 5.35
N SER A 47 23.25 11.83 4.24
CA SER A 47 23.61 10.53 3.67
C SER A 47 25.05 10.51 3.14
N ALA A 48 25.45 11.54 2.40
CA ALA A 48 26.81 11.65 1.83
C ALA A 48 27.92 11.79 2.88
N ASN A 49 27.59 12.24 4.09
CA ASN A 49 28.54 12.41 5.20
C ASN A 49 28.34 11.34 6.30
N LYS A 50 27.72 10.20 5.98
CA LYS A 50 27.55 9.08 6.92
C LYS A 50 28.93 8.56 7.34
N GLY A 51 29.19 8.52 8.65
CA GLY A 51 30.47 8.07 9.22
C GLY A 51 31.55 9.16 9.38
N LEU A 52 31.39 10.34 8.77
CA LEU A 52 32.31 11.46 8.94
C LEU A 52 32.14 12.08 10.34
N LYS A 53 33.22 12.18 11.12
CA LYS A 53 33.26 12.93 12.38
C LYS A 53 33.56 14.41 12.11
N LEU A 54 32.78 15.31 12.73
CA LEU A 54 33.02 16.74 12.67
C LEU A 54 34.05 17.16 13.74
N ALA A 55 34.34 18.46 13.83
CA ALA A 55 35.30 19.04 14.78
C ALA A 55 35.01 18.71 16.26
N ASP A 56 33.78 18.30 16.58
CA ASP A 56 33.36 17.86 17.92
C ASP A 56 33.42 16.32 18.11
N GLY A 57 34.05 15.60 17.18
CA GLY A 57 34.22 14.15 17.21
C GLY A 57 32.94 13.35 16.91
N LYS A 58 31.81 14.01 16.59
CA LYS A 58 30.50 13.38 16.37
C LYS A 58 30.05 13.49 14.91
N GLY A 59 29.18 12.58 14.48
CA GLY A 59 28.63 12.54 13.12
C GLY A 59 27.66 13.68 12.79
N LEU A 60 27.21 13.82 11.54
CA LEU A 60 26.23 14.87 11.17
C LEU A 60 24.81 14.60 11.73
N GLY A 61 24.44 13.32 11.88
CA GLY A 61 23.18 12.86 12.48
C GLY A 61 23.32 12.37 13.93
N GLY A 62 22.20 12.08 14.59
CA GLY A 62 22.15 11.56 15.97
C GLY A 62 21.37 12.44 16.94
N LYS A 63 21.21 11.98 18.19
CA LYS A 63 20.45 12.71 19.25
C LYS A 63 21.03 14.11 19.45
N GLY A 64 20.17 15.13 19.37
CA GLY A 64 20.56 16.55 19.47
C GLY A 64 21.12 17.18 18.19
N ARG A 65 21.28 16.42 17.09
CA ARG A 65 21.94 16.85 15.84
C ARG A 65 20.95 16.93 14.68
N LEU A 66 21.40 16.81 13.43
CA LEU A 66 20.54 16.87 12.25
C LEU A 66 19.74 15.57 12.06
N THR A 67 18.68 15.39 12.87
CA THR A 67 17.72 14.29 12.73
C THR A 67 16.71 14.59 11.63
N ASP A 68 15.99 13.57 11.15
CA ASP A 68 14.96 13.79 10.12
C ASP A 68 13.83 14.70 10.63
N GLY A 69 13.49 14.60 11.93
CA GLY A 69 12.58 15.55 12.58
C GLY A 69 13.10 17.00 12.56
N LYS A 70 14.40 17.24 12.80
CA LYS A 70 14.96 18.61 12.65
C LYS A 70 14.96 19.09 11.20
N ILE A 71 15.16 18.18 10.25
CA ILE A 71 15.06 18.49 8.81
C ILE A 71 13.63 18.89 8.44
N ASP A 72 12.62 18.21 8.98
CA ASP A 72 11.21 18.55 8.73
C ASP A 72 10.82 19.91 9.32
N VAL A 73 11.33 20.24 10.52
CA VAL A 73 11.15 21.57 11.12
C VAL A 73 11.76 22.66 10.23
N LEU A 74 13.01 22.49 9.81
CA LEU A 74 13.70 23.42 8.91
C LEU A 74 12.99 23.58 7.56
N GLN A 75 12.46 22.47 7.02
CA GLN A 75 11.65 22.48 5.80
C GLN A 75 10.36 23.29 6.00
N ASN A 76 9.65 23.11 7.10
CA ASN A 76 8.41 23.83 7.36
C ASN A 76 8.65 25.33 7.57
N TYR A 77 9.69 25.71 8.33
CA TYR A 77 10.04 27.11 8.52
C TYR A 77 10.47 27.80 7.23
N TYR A 78 11.22 27.11 6.37
CA TYR A 78 11.55 27.64 5.04
C TYR A 78 10.28 27.95 4.23
N GLY A 79 9.30 27.03 4.24
CA GLY A 79 8.04 27.24 3.53
C GLY A 79 7.22 28.42 4.09
N LEU A 80 7.20 28.60 5.41
CA LEU A 80 6.53 29.73 6.06
C LEU A 80 7.21 31.06 5.73
N ALA A 81 8.54 31.11 5.81
CA ALA A 81 9.32 32.31 5.48
C ALA A 81 9.06 32.81 4.04
N VAL A 82 8.81 31.91 3.08
CA VAL A 82 8.42 32.29 1.72
C VAL A 82 6.98 32.81 1.67
N ARG A 83 6.03 32.14 2.34
CA ARG A 83 4.59 32.51 2.31
C ARG A 83 4.28 33.85 2.99
N GLU A 84 5.03 34.19 4.03
CA GLU A 84 4.80 35.42 4.80
C GLU A 84 5.41 36.66 4.14
N ASN A 85 6.23 36.49 3.10
CA ASN A 85 7.00 37.57 2.49
C ASN A 85 6.85 37.60 0.96
N LEU A 86 5.68 37.21 0.42
CA LEU A 86 5.43 37.05 -1.03
C LEU A 86 5.83 38.24 -1.91
N ASP A 87 5.70 39.44 -1.37
CA ASP A 87 5.94 40.70 -2.09
C ASP A 87 7.37 41.23 -1.93
N ASP A 88 8.18 40.63 -1.05
CA ASP A 88 9.54 41.09 -0.74
C ASP A 88 10.54 39.92 -0.73
N VAL A 89 11.25 39.77 -1.85
CA VAL A 89 12.26 38.72 -2.05
C VAL A 89 13.44 38.84 -1.09
N ASP A 90 13.83 40.06 -0.71
CA ASP A 90 14.94 40.27 0.22
C ASP A 90 14.52 39.89 1.63
N GLN A 91 13.27 40.20 2.01
CA GLN A 91 12.70 39.77 3.28
C GLN A 91 12.46 38.26 3.31
N MET A 92 12.06 37.62 2.20
CA MET A 92 12.03 36.15 2.11
C MET A 92 13.42 35.56 2.42
N ALA A 93 14.47 36.08 1.78
CA ALA A 93 15.84 35.58 1.96
C ALA A 93 16.32 35.78 3.40
N LYS A 94 16.01 36.93 4.02
CA LYS A 94 16.30 37.22 5.44
C LYS A 94 15.55 36.29 6.38
N SER A 95 14.24 36.11 6.19
CA SER A 95 13.38 35.23 6.99
C SER A 95 13.80 33.76 6.89
N ILE A 96 14.20 33.30 5.71
CA ILE A 96 14.77 31.95 5.53
C ILE A 96 16.06 31.78 6.35
N LYS A 97 16.96 32.77 6.32
CA LYS A 97 18.20 32.72 7.12
C LYS A 97 17.89 32.79 8.62
N ALA A 98 16.92 33.59 9.03
CA ALA A 98 16.45 33.68 10.41
C ALA A 98 15.97 32.31 10.92
N SER A 99 15.26 31.53 10.10
CA SER A 99 14.82 30.19 10.48
C SER A 99 15.96 29.22 10.80
N LEU A 100 17.07 29.29 10.06
CA LEU A 100 18.25 28.46 10.30
C LEU A 100 18.92 28.82 11.63
N TYR A 101 19.18 30.12 11.86
CA TYR A 101 19.82 30.57 13.09
C TYR A 101 18.93 30.36 14.31
N HIS A 102 17.61 30.56 14.18
CA HIS A 102 16.66 30.27 15.25
C HIS A 102 16.73 28.80 15.72
N VAL A 103 16.83 27.85 14.78
CA VAL A 103 16.97 26.41 15.11
C VAL A 103 18.38 26.06 15.63
N ALA A 104 19.38 26.89 15.34
CA ALA A 104 20.75 26.76 15.86
C ALA A 104 20.93 27.39 17.25
N SER A 105 20.06 28.33 17.65
CA SER A 105 20.16 29.06 18.91
C SER A 105 20.16 28.15 20.13
N THR A 106 20.95 28.54 21.13
CA THR A 106 21.01 27.90 22.45
C THR A 106 21.05 28.96 23.54
N ASP A 107 20.77 28.61 24.80
CA ASP A 107 20.83 29.58 25.90
C ASP A 107 22.22 30.20 26.08
N LEU A 108 23.29 29.45 25.74
CA LEU A 108 24.68 29.93 25.79
C LEU A 108 25.09 30.76 24.57
N ASN A 109 24.36 30.68 23.47
CA ASN A 109 24.64 31.40 22.23
C ASN A 109 23.32 31.67 21.47
N PRO A 110 22.55 32.69 21.86
CA PRO A 110 21.28 33.03 21.24
C PRO A 110 21.50 33.74 19.89
N GLN A 111 21.00 33.16 18.79
CA GLN A 111 21.21 33.64 17.42
C GLN A 111 19.91 34.15 16.77
N HIS A 112 19.21 35.07 17.44
CA HIS A 112 17.91 35.62 16.96
C HIS A 112 18.02 37.00 16.29
N HIS A 113 19.22 37.40 15.87
CA HIS A 113 19.49 38.72 15.28
C HIS A 113 18.77 39.00 13.95
N LEU A 114 18.30 37.96 13.26
CA LEU A 114 17.50 38.07 12.03
C LEU A 114 16.00 37.77 12.25
N CYS A 115 15.60 37.41 13.47
CA CYS A 115 14.19 37.15 13.78
C CYS A 115 13.42 38.47 13.87
N PRO A 116 12.14 38.51 13.48
CA PRO A 116 11.31 39.70 13.63
C PRO A 116 11.10 40.03 15.12
N ASN A 117 11.00 41.33 15.45
CA ASN A 117 10.71 41.82 16.79
C ASN A 117 9.20 42.06 16.98
N GLY A 118 8.73 42.09 18.23
CA GLY A 118 7.34 42.42 18.58
C GLY A 118 6.51 41.22 19.06
N GLU A 119 5.34 41.49 19.64
CA GLU A 119 4.45 40.49 20.27
C GLU A 119 3.90 39.45 19.28
N ASP A 120 3.80 39.82 18.00
CA ASP A 120 3.36 38.94 16.91
C ASP A 120 4.50 38.12 16.29
N SER A 121 5.73 38.23 16.81
CA SER A 121 6.87 37.49 16.30
C SER A 121 6.68 35.97 16.49
N TRP A 122 6.90 35.20 15.42
CA TRP A 122 6.96 33.74 15.52
C TRP A 122 8.14 33.26 16.38
N CYS A 123 9.13 34.11 16.62
CA CYS A 123 10.26 33.83 17.49
C CYS A 123 9.89 34.08 18.96
N GLY A 124 9.65 33.01 19.72
CA GLY A 124 9.32 33.11 21.14
C GLY A 124 10.38 33.86 21.98
N TYR A 125 11.66 33.78 21.61
CA TYR A 125 12.72 34.56 22.26
C TYR A 125 12.50 36.07 22.08
N LYS A 126 12.13 36.52 20.87
CA LYS A 126 11.88 37.94 20.59
C LYS A 126 10.58 38.49 21.17
N ARG A 127 9.69 37.61 21.64
CA ARG A 127 8.48 37.99 22.38
C ARG A 127 8.73 38.14 23.87
N ASP A 128 9.62 37.33 24.43
CA ASP A 128 9.93 37.32 25.85
C ASP A 128 11.39 36.86 26.04
N GLU A 129 12.33 37.80 25.97
CA GLU A 129 13.76 37.49 26.04
C GLU A 129 14.18 36.98 27.44
N GLU A 130 13.47 37.38 28.49
CA GLU A 130 13.84 37.10 29.88
C GLU A 130 13.43 35.70 30.33
N SER A 131 12.28 35.18 29.86
CA SER A 131 11.77 33.87 30.29
C SER A 131 12.02 32.72 29.29
N TYR A 132 12.45 33.03 28.06
CA TYR A 132 12.55 32.03 26.99
C TYR A 132 13.70 31.04 27.17
N LYS A 133 13.38 29.75 27.15
CA LYS A 133 14.36 28.65 27.15
C LYS A 133 14.49 28.02 25.78
N HIS A 134 15.72 27.96 25.27
CA HIS A 134 16.00 27.33 23.99
C HIS A 134 15.85 25.81 24.07
N LYS A 135 15.20 25.24 23.05
CA LYS A 135 15.23 23.79 22.84
C LYS A 135 16.61 23.39 22.31
N ASN A 136 17.03 22.13 22.53
CA ASN A 136 18.33 21.58 22.10
C ASN A 136 18.71 22.00 20.66
N GLY A 137 19.49 23.08 20.53
CA GLY A 137 19.90 23.69 19.25
C GLY A 137 20.76 22.75 18.41
N ILE A 138 20.91 23.07 17.12
CA ILE A 138 21.85 22.36 16.25
C ILE A 138 23.27 22.90 16.52
N PRO A 139 24.28 22.04 16.75
CA PRO A 139 25.66 22.47 16.95
C PRO A 139 26.24 23.29 15.80
N GLU A 140 27.06 24.27 16.11
CA GLU A 140 27.69 25.20 15.17
C GLU A 140 28.46 24.49 14.03
N CYS A 141 29.11 23.37 14.32
CA CYS A 141 29.82 22.56 13.32
C CYS A 141 28.88 21.99 12.24
N ILE A 142 27.62 21.75 12.57
CA ILE A 142 26.58 21.30 11.63
C ILE A 142 26.00 22.50 10.88
N VAL A 143 25.76 23.62 11.58
CA VAL A 143 25.28 24.88 10.96
C VAL A 143 26.20 25.29 9.82
N LYS A 144 27.52 25.28 10.04
CA LYS A 144 28.53 25.55 9.00
C LYS A 144 28.41 24.66 7.77
N LYS A 145 27.93 23.41 7.92
CA LYS A 145 27.75 22.45 6.80
C LYS A 145 26.41 22.62 6.07
N ILE A 146 25.35 23.04 6.77
CA ILE A 146 24.02 23.20 6.16
C ILE A 146 23.78 24.62 5.61
N LYS A 147 24.47 25.64 6.16
CA LYS A 147 24.36 27.04 5.76
C LYS A 147 24.52 27.27 4.24
N PRO A 148 25.48 26.64 3.52
CA PRO A 148 25.60 26.80 2.08
C PRO A 148 24.34 26.40 1.30
N ILE A 149 23.60 25.39 1.77
CA ILE A 149 22.35 24.95 1.13
C ILE A 149 21.26 26.02 1.30
N PHE A 150 21.18 26.63 2.48
CA PHE A 150 20.24 27.73 2.74
C PHE A 150 20.62 28.98 1.93
N ASP A 151 21.91 29.34 1.88
CA ASP A 151 22.38 30.49 1.10
C ASP A 151 22.07 30.32 -0.41
N GLU A 152 22.26 29.13 -0.96
CA GLU A 152 21.93 28.84 -2.37
C GLU A 152 20.40 28.85 -2.63
N LEU A 153 19.61 28.31 -1.70
CA LEU A 153 18.15 28.28 -1.83
C LEU A 153 17.48 29.61 -1.47
N SER A 154 18.22 30.58 -0.94
CA SER A 154 17.75 31.94 -0.69
C SER A 154 18.15 32.94 -1.78
N GLN A 155 18.66 32.48 -2.92
CA GLN A 155 19.04 33.37 -4.02
C GLN A 155 17.83 34.09 -4.63
N PRO A 156 17.92 35.40 -4.91
CA PRO A 156 16.80 36.18 -5.45
C PRO A 156 16.18 35.60 -6.73
N GLN A 157 17.00 35.06 -7.64
CA GLN A 157 16.52 34.48 -8.91
C GLN A 157 15.63 33.25 -8.70
N LEU A 158 15.78 32.54 -7.58
CA LEU A 158 14.95 31.40 -7.22
C LEU A 158 13.67 31.86 -6.51
N LEU A 159 13.81 32.75 -5.54
CA LEU A 159 12.70 33.25 -4.72
C LEU A 159 11.72 34.11 -5.52
N GLN A 160 12.20 34.88 -6.51
CA GLN A 160 11.35 35.65 -7.41
C GLN A 160 10.37 34.77 -8.21
N LYS A 161 10.64 33.47 -8.36
CA LYS A 161 9.73 32.51 -9.01
C LYS A 161 8.60 32.05 -8.10
N CYS A 162 8.63 32.41 -6.81
CA CYS A 162 7.67 31.99 -5.78
C CYS A 162 6.76 33.14 -5.31
N THR A 163 6.99 34.38 -5.76
CA THR A 163 6.24 35.60 -5.34
C THR A 163 4.75 35.49 -5.58
N HIS A 164 4.33 34.66 -6.54
CA HIS A 164 2.93 34.44 -6.85
C HIS A 164 2.16 33.65 -5.77
N GLY A 165 2.80 33.10 -4.73
CA GLY A 165 2.11 32.49 -3.59
C GLY A 165 1.44 31.13 -3.85
N MET A 166 1.38 30.68 -5.11
CA MET A 166 0.54 29.55 -5.49
C MET A 166 1.12 28.23 -5.00
N THR A 167 0.22 27.39 -4.51
CA THR A 167 0.45 25.98 -4.22
C THR A 167 -0.24 25.15 -5.29
N GLN A 168 0.25 23.94 -5.56
CA GLN A 168 -0.44 23.07 -6.52
C GLN A 168 -1.56 22.33 -5.78
N ASN A 169 -2.81 22.65 -6.12
CA ASN A 169 -3.93 21.78 -5.85
C ASN A 169 -4.03 20.75 -7.00
N VAL A 170 -4.12 19.46 -6.69
CA VAL A 170 -4.21 18.39 -7.72
C VAL A 170 -5.45 18.60 -8.61
N ASN A 171 -6.47 19.26 -8.07
CA ASN A 171 -7.75 19.55 -8.72
C ASN A 171 -7.69 20.71 -9.75
N GLU A 172 -6.55 21.40 -9.90
CA GLU A 172 -6.44 22.63 -10.72
C GLU A 172 -5.37 22.51 -11.82
N CYS A 173 -4.89 21.31 -12.15
CA CYS A 173 -3.99 21.12 -13.29
C CYS A 173 -4.71 20.40 -14.44
N LEU A 174 -4.72 21.01 -15.63
CA LEU A 174 -5.38 20.46 -16.83
C LEU A 174 -4.94 19.03 -17.11
N ASN A 175 -3.64 18.75 -17.04
CA ASN A 175 -3.11 17.40 -17.18
C ASN A 175 -3.68 16.43 -16.14
N GLY A 176 -3.83 16.86 -14.88
CA GLY A 176 -4.48 16.07 -13.84
C GLY A 176 -5.92 15.75 -14.19
N LEU A 177 -6.68 16.73 -14.69
CA LEU A 177 -8.07 16.54 -15.13
C LEU A 177 -8.21 15.63 -16.36
N ILE A 178 -7.24 15.64 -17.28
CA ILE A 178 -7.20 14.70 -18.43
C ILE A 178 -6.93 13.29 -17.92
N TRP A 179 -5.90 13.10 -17.07
CA TRP A 179 -5.52 11.76 -16.61
C TRP A 179 -6.47 11.18 -15.56
N ASP A 180 -7.25 12.01 -14.87
CA ASP A 180 -8.38 11.58 -14.03
C ASP A 180 -9.51 10.98 -14.88
N ARG A 181 -9.70 11.45 -16.12
CA ARG A 181 -10.72 10.96 -17.07
C ARG A 181 -10.22 9.83 -17.95
N CYS A 182 -8.95 9.88 -18.34
CA CYS A 182 -8.33 8.93 -19.24
C CYS A 182 -6.96 8.50 -18.67
N PRO A 183 -6.92 7.54 -17.73
CA PRO A 183 -5.68 7.16 -17.06
C PRO A 183 -4.57 6.70 -18.02
N LYS A 184 -3.32 7.13 -17.79
CA LYS A 184 -2.15 6.78 -18.63
C LYS A 184 -1.84 5.28 -18.68
N THR A 185 -2.41 4.51 -17.77
CA THR A 185 -2.20 3.07 -17.62
C THR A 185 -3.23 2.24 -18.36
N THR A 186 -4.26 2.88 -18.93
CA THR A 186 -5.35 2.20 -19.61
C THR A 186 -5.24 2.47 -21.11
N TYR A 187 -5.18 1.40 -21.91
CA TYR A 187 -5.27 1.56 -23.36
C TYR A 187 -6.70 1.97 -23.72
N VAL A 188 -6.83 3.09 -24.42
CA VAL A 188 -8.11 3.59 -24.91
C VAL A 188 -7.95 4.05 -26.36
N GLU A 189 -9.03 4.01 -27.12
CA GLU A 189 -9.05 4.47 -28.51
C GLU A 189 -8.87 5.99 -28.59
N HIS A 190 -8.38 6.46 -29.74
CA HIS A 190 -8.07 7.88 -29.96
C HIS A 190 -9.26 8.81 -29.66
N GLU A 191 -10.48 8.40 -30.02
CA GLU A 191 -11.71 9.18 -29.79
C GLU A 191 -12.02 9.35 -28.29
N THR A 192 -11.68 8.36 -27.47
CA THR A 192 -11.86 8.42 -26.01
C THR A 192 -10.86 9.39 -25.37
N VAL A 193 -9.61 9.41 -25.85
CA VAL A 193 -8.59 10.38 -25.41
C VAL A 193 -9.00 11.81 -25.81
N ALA A 194 -9.52 11.97 -27.03
CA ALA A 194 -10.00 13.25 -27.54
C ALA A 194 -11.16 13.78 -26.69
N LEU A 195 -12.19 12.97 -26.44
CA LEU A 195 -13.35 13.34 -25.63
C LEU A 195 -12.96 13.69 -24.18
N SER A 196 -12.10 12.88 -23.57
CA SER A 196 -11.58 13.12 -22.22
C SER A 196 -10.81 14.44 -22.12
N THR A 197 -10.08 14.79 -23.18
CA THR A 197 -9.36 16.06 -23.29
C THR A 197 -10.32 17.24 -23.41
N TYR A 198 -11.37 17.15 -24.25
CA TYR A 198 -12.38 18.19 -24.37
C TYR A 198 -13.12 18.45 -23.05
N LEU A 199 -13.56 17.40 -22.36
CA LEU A 199 -14.25 17.52 -21.07
C LEU A 199 -13.33 18.07 -19.97
N ALA A 200 -12.05 17.71 -19.98
CA ALA A 200 -11.06 18.25 -19.05
C ALA A 200 -10.81 19.75 -19.29
N VAL A 201 -10.73 20.18 -20.55
CA VAL A 201 -10.57 21.60 -20.92
C VAL A 201 -11.80 22.41 -20.50
N VAL A 202 -13.00 21.88 -20.73
CA VAL A 202 -14.25 22.55 -20.37
C VAL A 202 -14.38 22.72 -18.84
N LYS A 203 -14.12 21.66 -18.07
CA LYS A 203 -14.07 21.75 -16.59
C LYS A 203 -12.95 22.66 -16.08
N PHE A 204 -11.78 22.63 -16.72
CA PHE A 204 -10.64 23.45 -16.31
C PHE A 204 -10.92 24.95 -16.45
N ASN A 205 -11.64 25.35 -17.50
CA ASN A 205 -11.92 26.75 -17.79
C ASN A 205 -13.16 27.29 -17.07
N ASP A 206 -14.25 26.53 -17.08
CA ASP A 206 -15.57 27.00 -16.65
C ASP A 206 -16.09 26.28 -15.38
N GLY A 207 -15.25 25.44 -14.78
CA GLY A 207 -15.61 24.62 -13.63
C GLY A 207 -16.72 23.62 -13.96
N ASP A 208 -17.38 23.14 -12.92
CA ASP A 208 -18.39 22.07 -13.04
C ASP A 208 -19.73 22.54 -13.64
N ILE A 209 -20.01 23.84 -13.64
CA ILE A 209 -21.22 24.44 -14.25
C ILE A 209 -21.30 24.16 -15.76
N SER A 210 -20.16 24.03 -16.42
CA SER A 210 -20.08 23.81 -17.86
C SER A 210 -20.67 22.48 -18.34
N PHE A 211 -20.75 21.47 -17.47
CA PHE A 211 -21.40 20.20 -17.78
C PHE A 211 -22.91 20.35 -17.97
N LEU A 212 -23.56 21.31 -17.31
CA LEU A 212 -24.99 21.58 -17.50
C LEU A 212 -25.31 22.01 -18.94
N LYS A 213 -24.42 22.80 -19.55
CA LYS A 213 -24.56 23.24 -20.95
C LYS A 213 -24.27 22.12 -21.95
N ILE A 214 -23.36 21.21 -21.61
CA ILE A 214 -23.11 20.01 -22.40
C ILE A 214 -24.33 19.10 -22.37
N PHE A 215 -24.94 18.90 -21.19
CA PHE A 215 -26.16 18.11 -21.05
C PHE A 215 -27.33 18.72 -21.82
N GLU A 216 -27.52 20.04 -21.73
CA GLU A 216 -28.53 20.76 -22.52
C GLU A 216 -28.30 20.61 -24.04
N GLY A 217 -27.06 20.71 -24.52
CA GLY A 217 -26.72 20.52 -25.93
C GLY A 217 -26.83 19.08 -26.43
N LEU A 218 -26.86 18.10 -25.53
CA LEU A 218 -27.09 16.68 -25.80
C LEU A 218 -28.54 16.25 -25.53
N ASP A 219 -29.42 17.20 -25.21
CA ASP A 219 -30.82 16.98 -24.83
C ASP A 219 -30.99 16.06 -23.60
N ILE A 220 -30.00 16.05 -22.72
CA ILE A 220 -29.97 15.31 -21.46
C ILE A 220 -30.43 16.25 -20.35
N LYS A 221 -31.55 15.93 -19.68
CA LYS A 221 -32.02 16.70 -18.52
C LYS A 221 -31.32 16.25 -17.24
N PRO A 222 -30.48 17.08 -16.61
CA PRO A 222 -29.83 16.72 -15.34
C PRO A 222 -30.87 16.61 -14.22
N GLY A 223 -30.76 15.57 -13.38
CA GLY A 223 -31.61 15.40 -12.20
C GLY A 223 -31.44 16.51 -11.16
N SER A 224 -32.40 16.67 -10.25
CA SER A 224 -32.42 17.75 -9.25
C SER A 224 -31.15 17.80 -8.38
N PHE A 225 -30.60 16.66 -8.00
CA PHE A 225 -29.35 16.56 -7.24
C PHE A 225 -28.12 16.95 -8.07
N THR A 226 -28.08 16.55 -9.35
CA THR A 226 -27.01 16.94 -10.28
C THR A 226 -27.06 18.45 -10.56
N ALA A 227 -28.26 19.00 -10.71
CA ALA A 227 -28.45 20.43 -10.84
C ALA A 227 -28.04 21.18 -9.57
N GLN A 228 -28.33 20.65 -8.37
CA GLN A 228 -27.93 21.27 -7.09
C GLN A 228 -26.42 21.22 -6.82
N GLU A 229 -25.76 20.08 -7.08
CA GLU A 229 -24.30 19.94 -6.88
C GLU A 229 -23.50 20.80 -7.86
N LEU A 230 -23.98 20.94 -9.11
CA LEU A 230 -23.34 21.77 -10.12
C LEU A 230 -23.68 23.26 -9.97
N ASN A 231 -24.70 23.63 -9.19
CA ASN A 231 -25.10 25.02 -8.94
C ASN A 231 -24.49 25.52 -7.63
N ILE A 232 -23.34 26.19 -7.75
CA ILE A 232 -22.48 26.53 -6.62
C ILE A 232 -23.10 27.63 -5.74
N SER A 233 -22.98 27.43 -4.42
CA SER A 233 -23.26 28.36 -3.30
C SER A 233 -23.13 29.86 -3.63
N PRO A 234 -24.04 30.73 -3.12
CA PRO A 234 -23.96 32.20 -3.26
C PRO A 234 -22.62 32.84 -2.84
N LYS A 235 -21.81 32.14 -2.03
CA LYS A 235 -20.48 32.59 -1.64
C LYS A 235 -19.46 32.59 -2.80
N LEU A 236 -19.62 31.75 -3.83
CA LEU A 236 -18.70 31.72 -4.98
C LEU A 236 -19.11 32.68 -6.10
N ALA A 237 -20.41 32.97 -6.24
CA ALA A 237 -20.90 33.99 -7.18
C ALA A 237 -20.26 35.36 -6.92
N LYS A 238 -20.04 35.70 -5.64
CA LYS A 238 -19.38 36.94 -5.22
C LYS A 238 -17.87 36.98 -5.54
N VAL A 239 -17.23 35.82 -5.70
CA VAL A 239 -15.81 35.70 -6.11
C VAL A 239 -15.67 35.86 -7.63
N ILE A 240 -16.67 35.42 -8.39
CA ILE A 240 -16.74 35.56 -9.85
C ILE A 240 -17.06 37.02 -10.22
N GLU A 241 -17.93 37.68 -9.46
CA GLU A 241 -18.27 39.11 -9.62
C GLU A 241 -17.06 40.04 -9.41
N LEU A 242 -16.07 39.62 -8.60
CA LEU A 242 -14.84 40.36 -8.33
C LEU A 242 -13.71 40.13 -9.36
N ARG A 243 -13.86 39.19 -10.30
CA ARG A 243 -12.84 38.87 -11.33
C ARG A 243 -13.36 39.19 -12.72
N GLY A 244 -13.37 40.48 -13.03
CA GLY A 244 -13.98 41.08 -14.22
C GLY A 244 -13.58 40.49 -15.58
N LEU A 245 -14.60 40.23 -16.42
CA LEU A 245 -14.53 39.80 -17.81
C LEU A 245 -14.88 40.98 -18.74
N LYS A 246 -13.90 41.49 -19.51
CA LYS A 246 -14.16 42.37 -20.67
C LYS A 246 -13.62 41.86 -22.01
N ILE A 247 -12.78 40.81 -22.00
CA ILE A 247 -12.07 40.31 -23.20
C ILE A 247 -12.79 39.11 -23.86
N LEU A 248 -13.70 38.43 -23.16
CA LEU A 248 -14.31 37.18 -23.64
C LEU A 248 -15.48 37.40 -24.63
N HIS A 249 -16.15 38.56 -24.60
CA HIS A 249 -17.35 38.77 -25.43
C HIS A 249 -17.04 38.95 -26.92
N GLN A 250 -15.88 39.52 -27.27
CA GLN A 250 -15.50 39.80 -28.67
C GLN A 250 -14.96 38.55 -29.41
N ASN A 251 -14.32 37.63 -28.71
CA ASN A 251 -13.71 36.45 -29.34
C ASN A 251 -14.72 35.33 -29.66
N ILE A 252 -15.83 35.26 -28.92
CA ILE A 252 -16.88 34.24 -29.11
C ILE A 252 -17.69 34.51 -30.40
N GLN A 253 -17.90 35.77 -30.78
CA GLN A 253 -18.57 36.10 -32.05
C GLN A 253 -17.72 35.76 -33.28
N SER A 254 -16.40 35.95 -33.20
CA SER A 254 -15.48 35.63 -34.31
C SER A 254 -15.38 34.12 -34.59
N LEU A 255 -15.45 33.29 -33.54
CA LEU A 255 -15.36 31.84 -33.66
C LEU A 255 -16.65 31.19 -34.18
N ARG A 256 -17.83 31.80 -33.92
CA ARG A 256 -19.11 31.32 -34.44
C ARG A 256 -19.20 31.40 -35.97
N CYS A 257 -18.75 32.50 -36.58
CA CYS A 257 -18.75 32.64 -38.05
C CYS A 257 -17.88 31.59 -38.77
N LYS A 258 -16.73 31.21 -38.19
CA LYS A 258 -15.80 30.24 -38.82
C LYS A 258 -16.30 28.80 -38.78
N ILE A 259 -17.11 28.45 -37.79
CA ILE A 259 -17.65 27.10 -37.63
C ILE A 259 -18.78 26.83 -38.65
N ASP A 260 -19.59 27.85 -38.96
CA ASP A 260 -20.66 27.72 -39.94
C ASP A 260 -20.13 27.65 -41.39
N GLU A 261 -19.00 28.31 -41.66
CA GLU A 261 -18.29 28.24 -42.95
C GLU A 261 -17.68 26.83 -43.21
N LEU A 262 -17.15 26.19 -42.17
CA LEU A 262 -16.60 24.83 -42.24
C LEU A 262 -17.67 23.74 -42.39
N ARG A 263 -18.88 23.97 -41.86
CA ARG A 263 -20.03 23.06 -42.01
C ARG A 263 -20.56 23.02 -43.44
N LEU A 264 -20.46 24.14 -44.17
CA LEU A 264 -20.84 24.23 -45.59
C LEU A 264 -19.87 23.49 -46.51
N LEU A 265 -18.58 23.39 -46.14
CA LEU A 265 -17.55 22.66 -46.89
C LEU A 265 -17.61 21.15 -46.67
N LEU A 266 -18.10 20.71 -45.50
CA LEU A 266 -18.16 19.29 -45.14
C LEU A 266 -19.20 18.50 -45.96
N HIS A 267 -20.17 19.18 -46.58
CA HIS A 267 -21.30 18.55 -47.25
C HIS A 267 -20.98 18.01 -48.66
N LYS A 268 -19.72 18.10 -49.15
CA LYS A 268 -19.44 17.96 -50.58
C LYS A 268 -18.54 16.84 -51.11
N LEU A 269 -17.73 16.06 -50.38
CA LEU A 269 -16.83 15.11 -51.09
C LEU A 269 -16.52 13.77 -50.39
N ASN A 270 -16.50 12.71 -51.22
CA ASN A 270 -16.35 11.29 -50.90
C ASN A 270 -15.20 10.64 -51.71
N SER A 271 -14.58 9.57 -51.17
CA SER A 271 -13.82 8.50 -51.89
C SER A 271 -12.44 8.74 -52.55
N GLY A 272 -11.70 9.83 -52.28
CA GLY A 272 -10.32 10.03 -52.79
C GLY A 272 -9.18 9.90 -51.77
N VAL A 273 -9.48 9.91 -50.47
CA VAL A 273 -8.48 10.17 -49.40
C VAL A 273 -7.71 8.92 -48.95
N GLN A 274 -8.24 7.71 -49.15
CA GLN A 274 -7.61 6.48 -48.68
C GLN A 274 -6.26 6.16 -49.35
N LEU A 275 -6.10 6.48 -50.64
CA LEU A 275 -4.86 6.18 -51.39
C LEU A 275 -3.72 7.16 -51.06
N LEU A 276 -4.05 8.44 -50.82
CA LEU A 276 -3.10 9.47 -50.41
C LEU A 276 -2.60 9.25 -48.97
N ALA A 277 -3.49 8.83 -48.07
CA ALA A 277 -3.13 8.52 -46.69
C ALA A 277 -2.14 7.35 -46.59
N LEU A 278 -2.32 6.29 -47.38
CA LEU A 278 -1.41 5.13 -47.36
C LEU A 278 0.00 5.49 -47.88
N THR A 279 0.06 6.35 -48.90
CA THR A 279 1.31 6.75 -49.55
C THR A 279 2.15 7.67 -48.66
N GLU A 280 1.52 8.65 -47.99
CA GLU A 280 2.23 9.53 -47.05
C GLU A 280 2.60 8.83 -45.73
N THR A 281 1.77 7.89 -45.25
CA THR A 281 2.08 7.11 -44.04
C THR A 281 3.34 6.25 -44.25
N ASN A 282 3.50 5.64 -45.43
CA ASN A 282 4.70 4.88 -45.78
C ASN A 282 5.94 5.78 -45.94
N ARG A 283 5.77 7.01 -46.47
CA ARG A 283 6.84 8.00 -46.62
C ARG A 283 7.36 8.50 -45.27
N VAL A 284 6.46 8.78 -44.34
CA VAL A 284 6.79 9.19 -42.96
C VAL A 284 7.46 8.05 -42.20
N THR A 285 6.96 6.82 -42.33
CA THR A 285 7.54 5.64 -41.67
C THR A 285 8.96 5.37 -42.14
N ASN A 286 9.23 5.45 -43.45
CA ASN A 286 10.58 5.30 -43.99
C ASN A 286 11.52 6.45 -43.60
N SER A 287 11.01 7.67 -43.45
CA SER A 287 11.80 8.83 -43.01
C SER A 287 12.21 8.71 -41.55
N ILE A 288 11.31 8.22 -40.68
CA ILE A 288 11.61 7.92 -39.28
C ILE A 288 12.65 6.79 -39.18
N ARG A 289 12.55 5.77 -40.03
CA ARG A 289 13.49 4.64 -40.04
C ARG A 289 14.91 5.08 -40.44
N ARG A 290 15.05 5.92 -41.47
CA ARG A 290 16.33 6.53 -41.86
C ARG A 290 16.90 7.47 -40.80
N ALA A 291 16.06 8.27 -40.15
CA ALA A 291 16.49 9.16 -39.07
C ALA A 291 17.03 8.38 -37.85
N LYS A 292 16.39 7.27 -37.49
CA LYS A 292 16.87 6.35 -36.43
C LYS A 292 18.19 5.67 -36.83
N GLU A 293 18.31 5.25 -38.08
CA GLU A 293 19.54 4.64 -38.59
C GLU A 293 20.72 5.63 -38.55
N SER A 294 20.54 6.87 -39.03
CA SER A 294 21.57 7.92 -38.97
C SER A 294 21.96 8.28 -37.52
N TYR A 295 20.99 8.37 -36.61
CA TYR A 295 21.26 8.62 -35.20
C TYR A 295 22.08 7.50 -34.55
N ASN A 296 21.70 6.25 -34.79
CA ASN A 296 22.42 5.09 -34.23
C ASN A 296 23.83 4.98 -34.82
N ARG A 297 24.00 5.21 -36.13
CA ARG A 297 25.31 5.20 -36.79
C ARG A 297 26.25 6.23 -36.17
N ARG A 298 25.75 7.46 -35.95
CA ARG A 298 26.53 8.56 -35.36
C ARG A 298 27.02 8.24 -33.94
N ILE A 299 26.16 7.70 -33.09
CA ILE A 299 26.56 7.36 -31.71
C ILE A 299 27.52 6.16 -31.67
N ILE A 300 27.37 5.19 -32.58
CA ILE A 300 28.30 4.05 -32.71
C ILE A 300 29.69 4.55 -33.15
N GLU A 301 29.76 5.46 -34.13
CA GLU A 301 31.01 6.08 -34.59
C GLU A 301 31.67 6.93 -33.49
N GLU A 302 30.89 7.77 -32.80
CA GLU A 302 31.38 8.65 -31.71
C GLU A 302 31.94 7.89 -30.50
N ASN A 303 31.51 6.64 -30.29
CA ASN A 303 31.95 5.80 -29.16
C ASN A 303 32.88 4.66 -29.58
N SER A 304 33.29 4.60 -30.85
CA SER A 304 34.09 3.49 -31.42
C SER A 304 35.46 3.27 -30.75
N ASN A 305 36.05 4.32 -30.17
CA ASN A 305 37.35 4.27 -29.49
C ASN A 305 37.26 3.96 -27.98
N ASP A 306 36.06 3.85 -27.41
CA ASP A 306 35.84 3.42 -26.03
C ASP A 306 34.96 2.17 -26.03
N SER A 307 35.60 1.01 -25.90
CA SER A 307 34.95 -0.30 -25.95
C SER A 307 33.79 -0.41 -24.95
N LYS A 308 33.90 0.20 -23.76
CA LYS A 308 32.88 0.08 -22.71
C LYS A 308 31.67 0.97 -23.00
N ALA A 309 31.91 2.18 -23.53
CA ALA A 309 30.84 3.07 -23.99
C ALA A 309 30.16 2.54 -25.25
N PHE A 310 30.94 2.00 -26.20
CA PHE A 310 30.46 1.34 -27.41
C PHE A 310 29.47 0.22 -27.10
N TRP A 311 29.86 -0.76 -26.28
CA TRP A 311 28.99 -1.88 -25.92
C TRP A 311 27.74 -1.44 -25.13
N LYS A 312 27.84 -0.37 -24.34
CA LYS A 312 26.70 0.22 -23.62
C LYS A 312 25.72 0.91 -24.56
N THR A 313 26.20 1.54 -25.63
CA THR A 313 25.38 2.13 -26.69
C THR A 313 24.74 1.05 -27.55
N ILE A 314 25.50 0.03 -27.97
CA ILE A 314 24.98 -1.12 -28.74
C ILE A 314 23.85 -1.81 -27.98
N LYS A 315 23.99 -2.05 -26.66
CA LYS A 315 22.92 -2.61 -25.81
C LYS A 315 21.63 -1.77 -25.75
N LYS A 316 21.71 -0.45 -26.01
CA LYS A 316 20.53 0.43 -26.06
C LYS A 316 19.85 0.44 -27.43
N VAL A 317 20.58 0.10 -28.49
CA VAL A 317 20.09 0.09 -29.88
C VAL A 317 19.53 -1.28 -30.25
N LEU A 318 20.12 -2.35 -29.70
CA LEU A 318 19.53 -3.68 -29.75
C LEU A 318 18.18 -3.69 -29.00
N PRO A 319 17.17 -4.43 -29.48
CA PRO A 319 15.93 -4.61 -28.75
C PRO A 319 16.24 -5.11 -27.34
N ASP A 320 15.56 -4.51 -26.37
CA ASP A 320 15.62 -4.87 -24.98
C ASP A 320 15.22 -6.34 -24.80
N GLU A 321 16.19 -7.21 -24.51
CA GLU A 321 15.90 -8.60 -24.08
C GLU A 321 15.19 -8.62 -22.71
N SER A 322 14.89 -7.46 -22.11
CA SER A 322 14.00 -7.33 -20.96
C SER A 322 12.51 -7.14 -21.31
N LYS A 323 12.08 -7.54 -22.52
CA LYS A 323 10.85 -8.37 -22.52
C LYS A 323 11.17 -9.49 -21.54
N LYS A 324 10.61 -9.44 -20.32
CA LYS A 324 10.47 -10.65 -19.50
C LYS A 324 9.93 -11.68 -20.49
N LEU A 325 10.78 -12.62 -20.94
CA LEU A 325 10.27 -13.85 -21.45
C LEU A 325 9.29 -14.28 -20.37
N SER A 326 8.03 -14.45 -20.77
CA SER A 326 7.09 -15.25 -19.99
C SER A 326 7.92 -16.44 -19.49
N PRO A 327 7.94 -16.72 -18.17
CA PRO A 327 8.74 -17.81 -17.63
C PRO A 327 8.58 -18.98 -18.58
N THR A 328 9.68 -19.51 -19.10
CA THR A 328 9.65 -20.65 -20.00
C THR A 328 9.05 -21.78 -19.17
N MET A 329 7.74 -21.98 -19.31
CA MET A 329 6.97 -22.90 -18.48
C MET A 329 7.22 -24.27 -19.07
N PHE A 330 7.82 -25.15 -18.29
CA PHE A 330 8.02 -26.52 -18.71
C PHE A 330 6.75 -27.32 -18.43
N ASP A 331 6.35 -28.19 -19.36
CA ASP A 331 5.27 -29.13 -19.14
C ASP A 331 5.69 -30.27 -18.19
N GLU A 332 4.78 -31.21 -17.90
CA GLU A 332 5.04 -32.35 -16.99
C GLU A 332 6.22 -33.24 -17.43
N ASN A 333 6.77 -33.05 -18.64
CA ASN A 333 7.91 -33.77 -19.21
C ASN A 333 9.14 -32.88 -19.41
N ASP A 334 9.24 -31.75 -18.69
CA ASP A 334 10.31 -30.76 -18.81
C ASP A 334 10.46 -30.13 -20.22
N ASN A 335 9.40 -30.14 -21.04
CA ASN A 335 9.42 -29.49 -22.36
C ASN A 335 8.91 -28.06 -22.30
N VAL A 336 9.52 -27.16 -23.04
CA VAL A 336 9.06 -25.76 -23.11
C VAL A 336 7.64 -25.67 -23.69
N CYS A 337 6.71 -25.19 -22.88
CA CYS A 337 5.33 -24.89 -23.26
C CYS A 337 5.18 -23.40 -23.60
N HIS A 338 4.72 -23.12 -24.83
CA HIS A 338 4.42 -21.77 -25.30
C HIS A 338 2.93 -21.45 -25.39
N ASP A 339 2.07 -22.46 -25.23
CA ASP A 339 0.62 -22.31 -25.26
C ASP A 339 0.12 -21.65 -23.97
N LYS A 340 -0.48 -20.46 -24.10
CA LYS A 340 -1.00 -19.66 -22.97
C LYS A 340 -2.16 -20.34 -22.24
N HIS A 341 -3.04 -21.05 -22.94
CA HIS A 341 -4.17 -21.75 -22.31
C HIS A 341 -3.67 -22.96 -21.53
N ARG A 342 -2.74 -23.73 -22.12
CA ARG A 342 -2.06 -24.83 -21.42
C ARG A 342 -1.30 -24.34 -20.19
N ILE A 343 -0.59 -23.22 -20.29
CA ILE A 343 0.08 -22.58 -19.13
C ILE A 343 -0.94 -22.18 -18.05
N ALA A 344 -2.04 -21.52 -18.42
CA ALA A 344 -3.09 -21.11 -17.49
C ALA A 344 -3.69 -22.33 -16.76
N ASN A 345 -3.96 -23.41 -17.49
CA ASN A 345 -4.44 -24.68 -16.92
C ASN A 345 -3.41 -25.36 -16.01
N MET A 346 -2.13 -25.36 -16.38
CA MET A 346 -1.07 -25.89 -15.51
C MET A 346 -0.98 -25.13 -14.19
N PHE A 347 -1.08 -23.79 -14.21
CA PHE A 347 -1.17 -23.00 -12.99
C PHE A 347 -2.43 -23.32 -12.19
N ASN A 348 -3.58 -23.40 -12.86
CA ASN A 348 -4.85 -23.69 -12.19
C ASN A 348 -4.78 -25.04 -11.46
N ARG A 349 -4.35 -26.08 -12.18
CA ARG A 349 -4.14 -27.44 -11.65
C ARG A 349 -3.13 -27.46 -10.51
N PHE A 350 -2.03 -26.71 -10.63
CA PHE A 350 -1.03 -26.61 -9.56
C PHE A 350 -1.65 -26.13 -8.25
N PHE A 351 -2.48 -25.08 -8.28
CA PHE A 351 -3.11 -24.51 -7.09
C PHE A 351 -4.21 -25.41 -6.51
N VAL A 352 -4.98 -26.12 -7.33
CA VAL A 352 -6.00 -27.07 -6.84
C VAL A 352 -5.35 -28.32 -6.22
N THR A 353 -4.34 -28.88 -6.88
CA THR A 353 -3.70 -30.15 -6.47
C THR A 353 -2.59 -29.98 -5.43
N VAL A 354 -2.25 -28.75 -5.03
CA VAL A 354 -1.15 -28.51 -4.08
C VAL A 354 -1.41 -29.20 -2.74
N VAL A 355 -2.65 -29.19 -2.27
CA VAL A 355 -3.04 -29.80 -0.99
C VAL A 355 -3.03 -31.31 -1.08
N ASP A 356 -3.47 -31.89 -2.20
CA ASP A 356 -3.45 -33.34 -2.40
C ASP A 356 -2.02 -33.87 -2.44
N ARG A 357 -1.11 -33.19 -3.14
CA ARG A 357 0.33 -33.53 -3.12
C ARG A 357 0.95 -33.43 -1.73
N LEU A 358 0.57 -32.41 -0.95
CA LEU A 358 1.00 -32.31 0.46
C LEU A 358 0.46 -33.49 1.28
N ARG A 359 -0.79 -33.87 1.09
CA ARG A 359 -1.41 -35.03 1.76
C ARG A 359 -0.67 -36.33 1.42
N GLU A 360 -0.32 -36.55 0.15
CA GLU A 360 0.46 -37.72 -0.31
C GLU A 360 1.87 -37.74 0.29
N SER A 361 2.54 -36.60 0.36
CA SER A 361 3.89 -36.48 0.95
C SER A 361 3.91 -36.72 2.47
N PHE A 362 2.76 -36.55 3.14
CA PHE A 362 2.59 -36.73 4.58
C PHE A 362 2.20 -38.16 4.99
N VAL A 363 2.08 -39.11 4.04
CA VAL A 363 1.74 -40.50 4.36
C VAL A 363 2.94 -41.19 5.02
N THR A 364 3.00 -41.11 6.36
CA THR A 364 3.69 -42.09 7.21
C THR A 364 2.63 -42.86 8.00
N PRO A 365 2.70 -44.20 8.10
CA PRO A 365 1.62 -45.05 8.58
C PRO A 365 1.48 -44.99 10.10
N MET A 366 0.69 -44.06 10.61
CA MET A 366 0.02 -44.23 11.89
C MET A 366 -1.42 -43.71 11.78
N VAL A 367 -2.24 -44.50 11.09
CA VAL A 367 -3.65 -44.62 11.45
C VAL A 367 -3.71 -45.39 12.77
N ALA A 368 -3.24 -44.76 13.85
CA ALA A 368 -3.73 -45.08 15.17
C ALA A 368 -4.97 -44.21 15.32
N THR A 369 -6.13 -44.83 15.12
CA THR A 369 -7.47 -44.37 15.49
C THR A 369 -7.46 -43.54 16.77
N TRP A 370 -7.22 -42.24 16.66
CA TRP A 370 -7.75 -41.29 17.60
C TRP A 370 -9.18 -41.05 17.12
N ASN A 371 -10.07 -41.92 17.59
CA ASN A 371 -11.46 -41.55 17.71
C ASN A 371 -11.47 -40.16 18.37
N TYR A 372 -12.00 -39.22 17.61
CA TYR A 372 -12.01 -37.79 17.82
C TYR A 372 -12.43 -37.41 19.25
N VAL A 373 -11.50 -37.40 20.20
CA VAL A 373 -11.68 -36.86 21.56
C VAL A 373 -10.97 -35.51 21.63
N ALA A 374 -11.52 -34.54 20.91
CA ALA A 374 -11.29 -33.11 21.15
C ALA A 374 -12.55 -32.29 20.82
N VAL A 375 -13.73 -32.85 21.11
CA VAL A 375 -14.97 -32.08 21.34
C VAL A 375 -15.17 -31.84 22.85
N GLY A 376 -14.19 -32.22 23.68
CA GLY A 376 -14.31 -32.35 25.13
C GLY A 376 -14.47 -31.06 25.95
N HIS A 377 -14.30 -29.87 25.36
CA HIS A 377 -14.41 -28.61 26.14
C HIS A 377 -15.29 -27.51 25.54
N LEU A 378 -15.92 -27.75 24.39
CA LEU A 378 -17.08 -26.96 23.96
C LEU A 378 -18.34 -27.77 24.28
N GLN A 379 -18.63 -27.94 25.56
CA GLN A 379 -19.92 -28.50 25.97
C GLN A 379 -21.03 -27.61 25.40
N GLN A 380 -21.82 -28.17 24.47
CA GLN A 380 -23.00 -27.53 23.88
C GLN A 380 -24.04 -27.11 24.93
N SER A 381 -23.97 -27.66 26.14
CA SER A 381 -25.12 -27.77 27.04
C SER A 381 -25.75 -26.45 27.51
N HIS A 382 -25.10 -25.28 27.38
CA HIS A 382 -25.66 -24.00 27.88
C HIS A 382 -25.50 -22.77 26.97
N ARG A 383 -25.09 -22.92 25.70
CA ARG A 383 -24.87 -21.75 24.82
C ARG A 383 -26.05 -21.49 23.90
N GLN A 384 -26.48 -20.23 23.84
CA GLN A 384 -27.48 -19.79 22.86
C GLN A 384 -26.94 -20.02 21.44
N PRO A 385 -27.73 -20.59 20.52
CA PRO A 385 -27.34 -20.74 19.13
C PRO A 385 -27.01 -19.40 18.47
N PHE A 386 -26.00 -19.36 17.61
CA PHE A 386 -25.76 -18.20 16.76
C PHE A 386 -26.92 -18.03 15.77
N GLN A 387 -27.44 -16.81 15.66
CA GLN A 387 -28.53 -16.47 14.74
C GLN A 387 -28.21 -15.20 13.96
N PHE A 388 -28.57 -15.18 12.68
CA PHE A 388 -28.45 -13.96 11.89
C PHE A 388 -29.51 -12.94 12.27
N ASN A 389 -29.06 -11.70 12.48
CA ASN A 389 -29.92 -10.53 12.61
C ASN A 389 -29.98 -9.78 11.28
N ASP A 390 -31.12 -9.14 11.02
CA ASP A 390 -31.27 -8.25 9.87
C ASP A 390 -30.30 -7.05 9.99
N VAL A 391 -29.69 -6.67 8.88
CA VAL A 391 -28.92 -5.44 8.76
C VAL A 391 -29.83 -4.26 8.49
N THR A 392 -29.47 -3.10 9.02
CA THR A 392 -30.18 -1.84 8.80
C THR A 392 -29.57 -1.07 7.62
N GLU A 393 -30.34 -0.15 7.04
CA GLU A 393 -29.83 0.82 6.07
C GLU A 393 -28.61 1.58 6.63
N SER A 394 -28.71 2.06 7.88
CA SER A 394 -27.62 2.78 8.56
C SER A 394 -26.33 1.95 8.65
N PHE A 395 -26.45 0.65 8.91
CA PHE A 395 -25.31 -0.26 8.87
C PHE A 395 -24.65 -0.28 7.48
N VAL A 396 -25.45 -0.44 6.42
CA VAL A 396 -24.96 -0.49 5.04
C VAL A 396 -24.32 0.84 4.65
N LEU A 397 -24.99 1.96 4.93
CA LEU A 397 -24.49 3.31 4.67
C LEU A 397 -23.12 3.53 5.33
N THR A 398 -22.97 3.09 6.58
CA THR A 398 -21.70 3.16 7.32
C THR A 398 -20.61 2.33 6.62
N GLN A 399 -20.91 1.10 6.22
CA GLN A 399 -19.91 0.25 5.54
C GLN A 399 -19.48 0.83 4.19
N LEU A 400 -20.43 1.34 3.39
CA LEU A 400 -20.15 2.00 2.11
C LEU A 400 -19.30 3.27 2.30
N SER A 401 -19.62 4.07 3.32
CA SER A 401 -18.86 5.28 3.68
C SER A 401 -17.41 4.98 4.10
N CYS A 402 -17.16 3.80 4.66
CA CYS A 402 -15.82 3.36 5.07
C CYS A 402 -15.01 2.71 3.93
N LEU A 403 -15.55 2.58 2.71
CA LEU A 403 -14.83 1.96 1.60
C LEU A 403 -13.55 2.72 1.23
N LYS A 404 -12.49 1.94 0.99
CA LYS A 404 -11.21 2.44 0.48
C LYS A 404 -11.31 2.62 -1.04
N ILE A 405 -11.52 3.85 -1.50
CA ILE A 405 -11.77 4.21 -2.91
C ILE A 405 -10.68 3.80 -3.91
N ARG A 406 -9.45 3.52 -3.43
CA ARG A 406 -8.30 3.13 -4.27
C ARG A 406 -8.12 1.60 -4.40
N LYS A 407 -9.03 0.79 -3.84
CA LYS A 407 -8.97 -0.67 -3.98
C LYS A 407 -9.51 -1.10 -5.35
N ALA A 408 -9.02 -2.23 -5.85
CA ALA A 408 -9.48 -2.82 -7.10
C ALA A 408 -10.98 -3.21 -7.01
N PRO A 409 -11.73 -3.07 -8.11
CA PRO A 409 -13.12 -3.52 -8.17
C PRO A 409 -13.22 -5.05 -8.08
N GLY A 410 -14.42 -5.56 -7.83
CA GLY A 410 -14.70 -6.99 -7.86
C GLY A 410 -14.85 -7.52 -9.29
N LEU A 411 -15.37 -8.75 -9.42
CA LEU A 411 -15.72 -9.35 -10.72
C LEU A 411 -16.79 -8.54 -11.47
N ASP A 412 -17.60 -7.77 -10.73
CA ASP A 412 -18.59 -6.83 -11.25
C ASP A 412 -17.97 -5.60 -11.93
N ASN A 413 -16.65 -5.39 -11.77
CA ASN A 413 -15.92 -4.21 -12.22
C ASN A 413 -16.48 -2.87 -11.68
N ILE A 414 -17.27 -2.88 -10.61
CA ILE A 414 -17.84 -1.67 -10.01
C ILE A 414 -16.78 -0.99 -9.12
N PRO A 415 -16.35 0.25 -9.42
CA PRO A 415 -15.32 0.92 -8.63
C PRO A 415 -15.80 1.22 -7.20
N PRO A 416 -14.95 1.02 -6.16
CA PRO A 416 -15.34 1.34 -4.78
C PRO A 416 -15.69 2.81 -4.55
N ARG A 417 -15.20 3.72 -5.41
CA ARG A 417 -15.57 5.14 -5.38
C ARG A 417 -17.05 5.33 -5.73
N LEU A 418 -17.55 4.65 -6.77
CA LEU A 418 -18.95 4.73 -7.17
C LEU A 418 -19.88 4.23 -6.06
N LEU A 419 -19.56 3.08 -5.45
CA LEU A 419 -20.31 2.53 -4.32
C LEU A 419 -20.36 3.47 -3.11
N LYS A 420 -19.26 4.20 -2.88
CA LYS A 420 -19.17 5.17 -1.78
C LYS A 420 -19.93 6.46 -2.06
N ASP A 421 -19.80 6.99 -3.28
CA ASP A 421 -20.45 8.24 -3.69
C ASP A 421 -21.98 8.06 -3.81
N SER A 422 -22.44 6.87 -4.18
CA SER A 422 -23.88 6.51 -4.27
C SER A 422 -24.46 5.94 -2.97
N ALA A 423 -23.69 5.93 -1.86
CA ALA A 423 -24.03 5.18 -0.66
C ALA A 423 -25.41 5.52 -0.07
N THR A 424 -25.79 6.80 -0.08
CA THR A 424 -27.09 7.27 0.44
C THR A 424 -28.29 6.79 -0.36
N ILE A 425 -28.09 6.42 -1.63
CA ILE A 425 -29.16 5.95 -2.52
C ILE A 425 -29.27 4.42 -2.47
N ILE A 426 -28.12 3.74 -2.47
CA ILE A 426 -28.08 2.27 -2.59
C ILE A 426 -28.14 1.56 -1.25
N ALA A 427 -27.99 2.26 -0.11
CA ALA A 427 -27.91 1.62 1.20
C ALA A 427 -29.19 0.84 1.57
N GLU A 428 -30.36 1.43 1.38
CA GLU A 428 -31.64 0.77 1.71
C GLU A 428 -31.91 -0.43 0.78
N PRO A 429 -31.82 -0.31 -0.56
CA PRO A 429 -31.94 -1.45 -1.46
C PRO A 429 -30.95 -2.58 -1.14
N LEU A 430 -29.68 -2.24 -0.84
CA LEU A 430 -28.68 -3.23 -0.48
C LEU A 430 -28.95 -3.89 0.88
N ALA A 431 -29.48 -3.16 1.86
CA ALA A 431 -29.89 -3.75 3.14
C ALA A 431 -31.00 -4.80 2.92
N ASN A 432 -31.99 -4.48 2.09
CA ASN A 432 -33.06 -5.41 1.74
C ASN A 432 -32.53 -6.66 1.02
N ILE A 433 -31.61 -6.48 0.06
CA ILE A 433 -30.96 -7.59 -0.64
C ILE A 433 -30.15 -8.46 0.33
N ILE A 434 -29.35 -7.85 1.23
CA ILE A 434 -28.55 -8.58 2.21
C ILE A 434 -29.45 -9.39 3.14
N ASN A 435 -30.53 -8.79 3.65
CA ASN A 435 -31.48 -9.49 4.51
C ASN A 435 -32.20 -10.62 3.77
N ALA A 436 -32.56 -10.41 2.51
CA ALA A 436 -33.09 -11.48 1.65
C ALA A 436 -32.07 -12.61 1.48
N SER A 437 -30.80 -12.29 1.17
CA SER A 437 -29.71 -13.26 1.04
C SER A 437 -29.41 -14.04 2.32
N LEU A 438 -29.46 -13.40 3.49
CA LEU A 438 -29.32 -14.07 4.80
C LEU A 438 -30.46 -15.06 5.05
N ARG A 439 -31.68 -14.74 4.59
CA ARG A 439 -32.85 -15.62 4.73
C ARG A 439 -32.91 -16.72 3.67
N GLN A 440 -32.42 -16.45 2.46
CA GLN A 440 -32.49 -17.35 1.29
C GLN A 440 -31.20 -18.15 1.05
N MET A 441 -30.17 -18.00 1.89
CA MET A 441 -28.90 -18.75 1.82
C MET A 441 -28.18 -18.59 0.47
N GLN A 442 -27.96 -17.34 0.04
CA GLN A 442 -27.15 -17.06 -1.15
C GLN A 442 -26.03 -16.09 -0.82
N ALA A 443 -24.78 -16.53 -0.95
CA ALA A 443 -23.61 -15.72 -0.66
C ALA A 443 -23.10 -14.97 -1.91
N ALA A 444 -23.42 -13.69 -2.05
CA ALA A 444 -22.87 -12.88 -3.15
C ALA A 444 -22.70 -11.39 -2.80
N SER A 445 -21.76 -11.05 -1.92
CA SER A 445 -21.02 -9.77 -1.94
C SER A 445 -20.05 -9.64 -0.76
N LYS A 446 -19.01 -8.81 -0.90
CA LYS A 446 -18.15 -8.41 0.22
C LYS A 446 -18.92 -7.72 1.35
N LEU A 447 -20.02 -7.04 1.02
CA LEU A 447 -20.85 -6.36 2.02
C LEU A 447 -21.66 -7.36 2.87
N LEU A 448 -22.20 -8.40 2.24
CA LEU A 448 -22.82 -9.54 2.94
C LEU A 448 -21.81 -10.26 3.83
N GLU A 449 -20.61 -10.59 3.29
CA GLU A 449 -19.55 -11.20 4.12
C GLU A 449 -19.18 -10.30 5.31
N LYS A 450 -19.17 -8.98 5.12
CA LYS A 450 -18.88 -8.02 6.19
C LYS A 450 -19.96 -8.04 7.28
N ALA A 451 -21.24 -8.12 6.89
CA ALA A 451 -22.36 -8.26 7.82
C ALA A 451 -22.23 -9.54 8.65
N VAL A 452 -22.06 -10.69 7.98
CA VAL A 452 -21.87 -12.00 8.62
C VAL A 452 -20.67 -11.97 9.56
N HIS A 453 -19.53 -11.44 9.10
CA HIS A 453 -18.32 -11.34 9.93
C HIS A 453 -18.56 -10.50 11.19
N MET A 454 -19.25 -9.36 11.08
CA MET A 454 -19.49 -8.50 12.25
C MET A 454 -20.42 -9.16 13.27
N GLN A 455 -21.48 -9.81 12.80
CA GLN A 455 -22.41 -10.54 13.67
C GLN A 455 -21.73 -11.74 14.34
N LEU A 456 -21.00 -12.56 13.57
CA LEU A 456 -20.27 -13.71 14.09
C LEU A 456 -19.19 -13.28 15.09
N CYS A 457 -18.41 -12.24 14.80
CA CYS A 457 -17.44 -11.71 15.77
C CYS A 457 -18.10 -11.20 17.05
N GLY A 458 -19.28 -10.58 16.98
CA GLY A 458 -20.07 -10.18 18.15
C GLY A 458 -20.40 -11.38 19.03
N TYR A 459 -20.99 -12.41 18.43
CA TYR A 459 -21.33 -13.68 19.10
C TYR A 459 -20.10 -14.36 19.73
N LEU A 460 -19.01 -14.49 18.98
CA LEU A 460 -17.77 -15.11 19.46
C LEU A 460 -17.16 -14.37 20.66
N LEU A 461 -17.27 -13.03 20.69
CA LEU A 461 -16.79 -12.21 21.80
C LEU A 461 -17.69 -12.32 23.02
N GLU A 462 -19.01 -12.24 22.84
CA GLU A 462 -20.00 -12.34 23.91
C GLU A 462 -19.90 -13.68 24.65
N HIS A 463 -19.80 -14.77 23.91
CA HIS A 463 -19.72 -16.12 24.46
C HIS A 463 -18.29 -16.60 24.77
N LYS A 464 -17.28 -15.72 24.61
CA LYS A 464 -15.85 -16.02 24.85
C LYS A 464 -15.38 -17.31 24.18
N ILE A 465 -15.78 -17.51 22.93
CA ILE A 465 -15.51 -18.74 22.17
C ILE A 465 -14.05 -18.77 21.69
N LEU A 466 -13.51 -17.62 21.30
CA LEU A 466 -12.13 -17.52 20.82
C LEU A 466 -11.13 -17.77 21.95
N SER A 467 -10.14 -18.61 21.66
CA SER A 467 -9.05 -18.91 22.56
C SER A 467 -8.36 -17.63 23.04
N PRO A 468 -8.03 -17.51 24.34
CA PRO A 468 -7.28 -16.37 24.85
C PRO A 468 -5.85 -16.30 24.26
N TYR A 469 -5.34 -17.41 23.73
CA TYR A 469 -4.01 -17.52 23.13
C TYR A 469 -3.96 -17.08 21.66
N GLN A 470 -5.12 -16.82 21.04
CA GLN A 470 -5.22 -16.33 19.66
C GLN A 470 -5.15 -14.79 19.62
N CYS A 471 -4.09 -14.28 19.00
CA CYS A 471 -3.85 -12.86 18.77
C CYS A 471 -4.06 -12.43 17.31
N GLY A 472 -4.03 -13.37 16.35
CA GLY A 472 -4.23 -13.09 14.93
C GLY A 472 -5.68 -12.78 14.59
N PHE A 473 -5.89 -11.82 13.67
CA PHE A 473 -7.21 -11.42 13.16
C PHE A 473 -8.28 -11.08 14.22
N ARG A 474 -7.84 -10.72 15.43
CA ARG A 474 -8.72 -10.39 16.56
C ARG A 474 -8.69 -8.90 16.86
N LYS A 475 -9.87 -8.32 17.11
CA LYS A 475 -9.98 -6.90 17.51
C LYS A 475 -9.20 -6.66 18.81
N LEU A 476 -8.50 -5.53 18.88
CA LEU A 476 -7.63 -5.12 20.02
C LEU A 476 -6.34 -5.94 20.20
N HIS A 477 -6.03 -6.88 19.29
CA HIS A 477 -4.75 -7.58 19.25
C HIS A 477 -3.96 -7.14 18.01
N SER A 478 -2.64 -7.16 18.11
CA SER A 478 -1.70 -6.82 17.03
C SER A 478 -0.47 -7.73 17.06
N THR A 479 0.30 -7.75 15.96
CA THR A 479 1.60 -8.44 15.92
C THR A 479 2.52 -7.97 17.04
N GLN A 480 2.50 -6.66 17.34
CA GLN A 480 3.27 -6.07 18.43
C GLN A 480 2.85 -6.61 19.80
N SER A 481 1.55 -6.69 20.08
CA SER A 481 1.07 -7.19 21.38
C SER A 481 1.48 -8.65 21.62
N ALA A 482 1.42 -9.48 20.58
CA ALA A 482 1.83 -10.89 20.65
C ALA A 482 3.34 -11.02 20.86
N ALA A 483 4.14 -10.36 20.02
CA ALA A 483 5.59 -10.41 20.12
C ALA A 483 6.11 -9.82 21.44
N LEU A 484 5.51 -8.73 21.93
CA LEU A 484 5.89 -8.12 23.21
C LEU A 484 5.55 -9.03 24.39
N SER A 485 4.35 -9.63 24.41
CA SER A 485 3.94 -10.57 25.47
C SER A 485 4.91 -11.76 25.56
N PHE A 486 5.33 -12.29 24.42
CA PHE A 486 6.32 -13.36 24.35
C PHE A 486 7.71 -12.89 24.82
N ALA A 487 8.20 -11.75 24.33
CA ALA A 487 9.48 -11.18 24.73
C ALA A 487 9.54 -10.87 26.23
N ASP A 488 8.50 -10.28 26.81
CA ASP A 488 8.41 -9.97 28.23
C ASP A 488 8.42 -11.23 29.09
N THR A 489 7.82 -12.32 28.60
CA THR A 489 7.86 -13.61 29.30
C THR A 489 9.27 -14.17 29.32
N ILE A 490 9.97 -14.16 28.18
CA ILE A 490 11.37 -14.62 28.11
C ILE A 490 12.27 -13.75 29.02
N ARG A 491 12.14 -12.42 28.96
CA ARG A 491 12.95 -11.50 29.78
C ARG A 491 12.79 -11.76 31.27
N ARG A 492 11.55 -11.88 31.75
CA ARG A 492 11.27 -12.20 33.16
C ARG A 492 11.89 -13.53 33.58
N ASN A 493 11.88 -14.54 32.70
CA ASN A 493 12.52 -15.82 32.97
C ASN A 493 14.05 -15.70 33.02
N ILE A 494 14.64 -14.95 32.10
CA ILE A 494 16.09 -14.68 32.07
C ILE A 494 16.54 -13.98 33.36
N ASP A 495 15.79 -12.99 33.83
CA ASP A 495 16.08 -12.26 35.08
C ASP A 495 16.08 -13.19 36.32
N GLN A 496 15.34 -14.30 36.24
CA GLN A 496 15.27 -15.34 37.28
C GLN A 496 16.26 -16.50 37.04
N GLY A 497 17.13 -16.41 36.03
CA GLY A 497 18.07 -17.48 35.66
C GLY A 497 17.41 -18.72 35.03
N ILE A 498 16.16 -18.60 34.59
CA ILE A 498 15.35 -19.63 33.94
C ILE A 498 15.56 -19.53 32.41
N MET A 499 15.75 -20.68 31.76
CA MET A 499 15.83 -20.76 30.29
C MET A 499 14.45 -20.96 29.70
N THR A 500 14.22 -20.47 28.49
CA THR A 500 12.97 -20.69 27.74
C THR A 500 13.29 -21.31 26.40
N GLY A 501 12.82 -22.52 26.14
CA GLY A 501 12.89 -23.10 24.80
C GLY A 501 11.61 -22.79 24.05
N ALA A 502 11.73 -22.48 22.75
CA ALA A 502 10.60 -22.17 21.89
C ALA A 502 10.73 -22.89 20.54
N VAL A 503 9.59 -23.24 19.96
CA VAL A 503 9.44 -23.76 18.60
C VAL A 503 8.51 -22.84 17.85
N PHE A 504 9.01 -22.26 16.76
CA PHE A 504 8.24 -21.41 15.85
C PHE A 504 7.68 -22.28 14.74
N ILE A 505 6.38 -22.55 14.81
CA ILE A 505 5.63 -23.41 13.90
C ILE A 505 5.20 -22.60 12.66
N ASP A 506 5.52 -23.14 11.49
CA ASP A 506 5.04 -22.66 10.18
C ASP A 506 4.19 -23.76 9.54
N LEU A 507 3.04 -23.40 8.98
CA LEU A 507 2.13 -24.33 8.33
C LEU A 507 2.23 -24.22 6.80
N SER A 508 2.32 -25.35 6.13
CA SER A 508 2.31 -25.41 4.67
C SER A 508 0.90 -25.14 4.14
N LYS A 509 0.73 -24.06 3.37
CA LYS A 509 -0.54 -23.76 2.67
C LYS A 509 -1.75 -23.75 3.61
N ALA A 510 -1.61 -23.13 4.78
CA ALA A 510 -2.60 -23.13 5.87
C ALA A 510 -4.04 -22.80 5.43
N PHE A 511 -4.23 -21.68 4.71
CA PHE A 511 -5.56 -21.27 4.24
C PHE A 511 -6.13 -22.21 3.16
N ASP A 512 -5.26 -22.75 2.31
CA ASP A 512 -5.66 -23.60 1.18
C ASP A 512 -6.01 -25.03 1.66
N SER A 513 -5.49 -25.44 2.82
CA SER A 513 -5.62 -26.81 3.35
C SER A 513 -6.87 -27.03 4.21
N ILE A 514 -7.68 -25.99 4.45
CA ILE A 514 -8.85 -26.09 5.35
C ILE A 514 -9.90 -27.04 4.78
N ASP A 515 -10.06 -28.19 5.42
CA ASP A 515 -11.12 -29.14 5.07
C ASP A 515 -12.50 -28.59 5.48
N HIS A 516 -13.41 -28.47 4.51
CA HIS A 516 -14.73 -27.89 4.72
C HIS A 516 -15.58 -28.72 5.69
N SER A 517 -15.46 -30.06 5.65
CA SER A 517 -16.23 -30.96 6.52
C SER A 517 -15.79 -30.84 7.97
N ILE A 518 -14.48 -30.75 8.22
CA ILE A 518 -13.93 -30.53 9.56
C ILE A 518 -14.32 -29.14 10.08
N LEU A 519 -14.17 -28.11 9.25
CA LEU A 519 -14.57 -26.74 9.61
C LEU A 519 -16.06 -26.68 10.01
N LEU A 520 -16.95 -27.27 9.21
CA LEU A 520 -18.38 -27.29 9.51
C LEU A 520 -18.70 -28.05 10.82
N LYS A 521 -18.01 -29.16 11.11
CA LYS A 521 -18.14 -29.85 12.41
C LYS A 521 -17.68 -28.97 13.57
N LYS A 522 -16.61 -28.19 13.39
CA LYS A 522 -16.13 -27.24 14.40
C LYS A 522 -17.13 -26.12 14.63
N LEU A 523 -17.69 -25.53 13.58
CA LEU A 523 -18.75 -24.50 13.71
C LEU A 523 -19.97 -25.04 14.47
N PHE A 524 -20.38 -26.29 14.19
CA PHE A 524 -21.46 -26.96 14.92
C PHE A 524 -21.16 -27.10 16.43
N SER A 525 -19.92 -27.43 16.79
CA SER A 525 -19.49 -27.48 18.21
C SER A 525 -19.48 -26.12 18.90
N MET A 526 -19.46 -25.03 18.13
CA MET A 526 -19.52 -23.64 18.63
C MET A 526 -20.96 -23.10 18.71
N SER A 527 -21.97 -23.97 18.66
CA SER A 527 -23.40 -23.63 18.66
C SER A 527 -23.84 -22.83 17.42
N ILE A 528 -23.14 -22.96 16.29
CA ILE A 528 -23.61 -22.51 14.98
C ILE A 528 -24.33 -23.70 14.35
N VAL A 529 -25.66 -23.68 14.39
CA VAL A 529 -26.53 -24.81 14.02
C VAL A 529 -27.67 -24.33 13.12
N GLY A 530 -28.43 -25.26 12.53
CA GLY A 530 -29.60 -24.91 11.72
C GLY A 530 -29.24 -24.12 10.45
N ARG A 531 -30.03 -23.07 10.16
CA ARG A 531 -29.91 -22.26 8.94
C ARG A 531 -28.54 -21.59 8.83
N GLU A 532 -28.00 -21.10 9.94
CA GLU A 532 -26.72 -20.42 9.98
C GLU A 532 -25.58 -21.37 9.62
N HIS A 533 -25.67 -22.63 10.08
CA HIS A 533 -24.72 -23.68 9.70
C HIS A 533 -24.81 -24.03 8.21
N GLU A 534 -26.04 -24.19 7.70
CA GLU A 534 -26.29 -24.41 6.27
C GLU A 534 -25.79 -23.27 5.39
N TRP A 535 -25.90 -22.02 5.87
CA TRP A 535 -25.34 -20.85 5.17
C TRP A 535 -23.82 -20.93 5.03
N PHE A 536 -23.09 -21.34 6.07
CA PHE A 536 -21.64 -21.56 5.96
C PHE A 536 -21.29 -22.74 5.06
N ALA A 537 -22.12 -23.79 5.05
CA ALA A 537 -21.95 -24.91 4.14
C ALA A 537 -22.14 -24.48 2.67
N ASP A 538 -23.14 -23.66 2.38
CA ASP A 538 -23.37 -23.06 1.06
C ASP A 538 -22.23 -22.12 0.64
N TYR A 539 -21.77 -21.26 1.56
CA TYR A 539 -20.64 -20.35 1.33
C TYR A 539 -19.36 -21.06 0.85
N LEU A 540 -19.12 -22.29 1.34
CA LEU A 540 -17.95 -23.10 1.00
C LEU A 540 -18.18 -24.04 -0.18
N ARG A 541 -19.43 -24.44 -0.45
CA ARG A 541 -19.79 -25.42 -1.48
C ARG A 541 -19.78 -24.82 -2.89
N GLY A 542 -19.51 -25.67 -3.89
CA GLY A 542 -19.67 -25.32 -5.31
C GLY A 542 -18.72 -24.24 -5.80
N ARG A 543 -17.66 -23.97 -5.05
CA ARG A 543 -16.65 -22.96 -5.38
C ARG A 543 -15.78 -23.45 -6.52
N THR A 544 -15.43 -22.54 -7.41
CA THR A 544 -14.55 -22.84 -8.54
C THR A 544 -13.52 -21.74 -8.73
N GLN A 545 -12.40 -22.07 -9.36
CA GLN A 545 -11.33 -21.13 -9.68
C GLN A 545 -10.92 -21.19 -11.15
N ILE A 546 -10.46 -20.05 -11.64
CA ILE A 546 -9.84 -19.86 -12.96
C ILE A 546 -8.58 -19.01 -12.80
N VAL A 547 -7.61 -19.19 -13.69
CA VAL A 547 -6.38 -18.40 -13.76
C VAL A 547 -6.38 -17.58 -15.05
N ASP A 548 -6.15 -16.27 -14.93
CA ASP A 548 -5.86 -15.40 -16.08
C ASP A 548 -4.34 -15.33 -16.30
N TYR A 549 -3.90 -15.85 -17.44
CA TYR A 549 -2.52 -15.71 -17.91
C TYR A 549 -2.46 -14.84 -19.18
N GLN A 550 -2.08 -13.56 -19.00
CA GLN A 550 -1.94 -12.59 -20.09
C GLN A 550 -3.20 -12.43 -20.97
N GLY A 551 -4.38 -12.43 -20.36
CA GLY A 551 -5.67 -12.31 -21.03
C GLY A 551 -6.23 -13.63 -21.56
N THR A 552 -5.59 -14.76 -21.25
CA THR A 552 -6.09 -16.12 -21.57
C THR A 552 -6.50 -16.81 -20.27
N PHE A 553 -7.77 -17.18 -20.17
CA PHE A 553 -8.30 -17.90 -19.01
C PHE A 553 -8.03 -19.39 -19.10
N SER A 554 -7.80 -20.03 -17.96
CA SER A 554 -7.83 -21.49 -17.81
C SER A 554 -9.26 -22.02 -17.87
N ASP A 555 -9.38 -23.34 -17.94
CA ASP A 555 -10.64 -24.02 -17.67
C ASP A 555 -11.00 -23.85 -16.18
N GLN A 556 -12.30 -24.04 -15.86
CA GLN A 556 -12.84 -23.89 -14.52
C GLN A 556 -12.57 -25.15 -13.70
N GLU A 557 -11.95 -24.98 -12.53
CA GLU A 557 -11.63 -26.09 -11.63
C GLU A 557 -12.37 -25.96 -10.30
N ALA A 558 -12.79 -27.08 -9.74
CA ALA A 558 -13.51 -27.10 -8.47
C ALA A 558 -12.56 -26.90 -7.28
N VAL A 559 -12.97 -26.08 -6.31
CA VAL A 559 -12.25 -25.83 -5.06
C VAL A 559 -12.97 -26.55 -3.94
N ILE A 560 -12.44 -27.71 -3.56
CA ILE A 560 -13.03 -28.62 -2.56
C ILE A 560 -12.43 -28.48 -1.15
N VAL A 561 -11.31 -27.77 -1.04
CA VAL A 561 -10.61 -27.47 0.22
C VAL A 561 -10.14 -26.02 0.22
N GLY A 562 -9.94 -25.49 1.42
CA GLY A 562 -9.43 -24.15 1.66
C GLY A 562 -10.52 -23.10 1.81
N VAL A 563 -10.12 -21.96 2.37
CA VAL A 563 -10.98 -20.78 2.47
C VAL A 563 -10.49 -19.69 1.51
N PRO A 564 -11.37 -18.87 0.91
CA PRO A 564 -10.96 -17.95 -0.14
C PRO A 564 -9.99 -16.88 0.38
N GLN A 565 -8.77 -16.84 -0.15
CA GLN A 565 -7.80 -15.79 0.18
C GLN A 565 -8.29 -14.43 -0.34
N GLY A 566 -8.27 -13.41 0.51
CA GLY A 566 -8.78 -12.07 0.18
C GLY A 566 -10.29 -11.89 0.41
N SER A 567 -11.00 -12.93 0.87
CA SER A 567 -12.34 -12.80 1.46
C SER A 567 -12.27 -12.14 2.86
N ILE A 568 -13.41 -11.66 3.34
CA ILE A 568 -13.53 -11.09 4.69
C ILE A 568 -13.69 -12.22 5.71
N LEU A 569 -14.40 -13.29 5.36
CA LEU A 569 -14.65 -14.42 6.26
C LEU A 569 -13.47 -15.40 6.34
N GLY A 570 -12.66 -15.56 5.29
CA GLY A 570 -11.57 -16.54 5.24
C GLY A 570 -10.63 -16.50 6.46
N PRO A 571 -10.08 -15.33 6.84
CA PRO A 571 -9.26 -15.19 8.04
C PRO A 571 -9.96 -15.63 9.34
N LEU A 572 -11.25 -15.30 9.50
CA LEU A 572 -12.02 -15.66 10.67
C LEU A 572 -12.30 -17.17 10.72
N LEU A 573 -12.69 -17.76 9.58
CA LEU A 573 -12.93 -19.20 9.46
C LEU A 573 -11.65 -20.01 9.74
N PHE A 574 -10.49 -19.53 9.28
CA PHE A 574 -9.20 -20.12 9.64
C PHE A 574 -8.97 -20.09 11.15
N VAL A 575 -9.17 -18.93 11.80
CA VAL A 575 -9.02 -18.79 13.25
C VAL A 575 -9.94 -19.76 14.00
N LEU A 576 -11.19 -19.91 13.56
CA LEU A 576 -12.14 -20.86 14.14
C LEU A 576 -11.71 -22.31 13.93
N HIS A 577 -11.14 -22.63 12.76
CA HIS A 577 -10.61 -23.95 12.47
C HIS A 577 -9.47 -24.35 13.41
N VAL A 578 -8.60 -23.41 13.79
CA VAL A 578 -7.46 -23.70 14.69
C VAL A 578 -7.72 -23.42 16.17
N ASN A 579 -8.93 -22.99 16.52
CA ASN A 579 -9.23 -22.41 17.83
C ASN A 579 -9.04 -23.38 19.01
N ASP A 580 -9.19 -24.68 18.76
CA ASP A 580 -9.04 -25.77 19.73
C ASP A 580 -7.60 -26.32 19.83
N LEU A 581 -6.66 -25.87 18.99
CA LEU A 581 -5.25 -26.30 19.06
C LEU A 581 -4.64 -26.15 20.47
N PRO A 582 -4.87 -25.05 21.22
CA PRO A 582 -4.32 -24.93 22.58
C PRO A 582 -4.81 -26.01 23.55
N SER A 583 -5.93 -26.68 23.28
CA SER A 583 -6.49 -27.69 24.17
C SER A 583 -5.71 -29.01 24.16
N VAL A 584 -4.87 -29.27 23.15
CA VAL A 584 -4.08 -30.51 23.08
C VAL A 584 -2.71 -30.38 23.76
N ILE A 585 -2.28 -29.17 24.10
CA ILE A 585 -0.96 -28.89 24.68
C ILE A 585 -0.95 -29.30 26.14
N ARG A 586 0.05 -30.10 26.54
CA ARG A 586 0.09 -30.71 27.88
C ARG A 586 1.04 -29.97 28.83
N HIS A 587 2.08 -29.34 28.30
CA HIS A 587 3.19 -28.84 29.12
C HIS A 587 3.56 -27.39 28.78
N CYS A 588 3.58 -27.06 27.50
CA CYS A 588 4.02 -25.79 26.96
C CYS A 588 2.94 -24.71 27.06
N GLN A 589 3.40 -23.47 26.92
CA GLN A 589 2.55 -22.33 26.58
C GLN A 589 2.51 -22.17 25.07
N ILE A 590 1.40 -21.62 24.57
CA ILE A 590 1.20 -21.35 23.15
C ILE A 590 0.76 -19.91 22.95
N LEU A 591 1.23 -19.33 21.86
CA LEU A 591 0.76 -18.06 21.35
C LEU A 591 0.54 -18.19 19.84
N MET A 592 -0.67 -17.89 19.39
CA MET A 592 -1.07 -18.04 18.00
C MET A 592 -1.29 -16.68 17.36
N TYR A 593 -0.81 -16.51 16.14
CA TYR A 593 -1.10 -15.36 15.29
C TYR A 593 -1.34 -15.83 13.86
N ALA A 594 -2.62 -16.03 13.51
CA ALA A 594 -2.98 -16.67 12.25
C ALA A 594 -2.29 -18.05 12.15
N ASP A 595 -1.58 -18.30 11.06
CA ASP A 595 -0.79 -19.51 10.81
C ASP A 595 0.55 -19.53 11.55
N GLY A 596 1.08 -18.36 11.96
CA GLY A 596 2.30 -18.26 12.76
C GLY A 596 2.04 -18.58 14.23
N THR A 597 2.52 -19.72 14.71
CA THR A 597 2.33 -20.18 16.09
C THR A 597 3.67 -20.35 16.78
N VAL A 598 3.81 -19.90 18.03
CA VAL A 598 4.97 -20.21 18.88
C VAL A 598 4.53 -21.05 20.06
N VAL A 599 5.24 -22.14 20.29
CA VAL A 599 5.06 -23.04 21.44
C VAL A 599 6.33 -22.99 22.26
N PHE A 600 6.22 -22.75 23.56
CA PHE A 600 7.39 -22.53 24.40
C PHE A 600 7.22 -23.07 25.82
N TYR A 601 8.34 -23.44 26.44
CA TYR A 601 8.38 -23.91 27.81
C TYR A 601 9.59 -23.32 28.53
N SER A 602 9.39 -22.95 29.80
CA SER A 602 10.40 -22.29 30.62
C SER A 602 10.77 -23.16 31.80
N GLY A 603 12.07 -23.37 32.01
CA GLY A 603 12.57 -24.25 33.05
C GLY A 603 14.04 -24.02 33.39
N LYS A 604 14.49 -24.62 34.50
CA LYS A 604 15.90 -24.56 34.92
C LYS A 604 16.76 -25.63 34.26
N ILE A 605 16.18 -26.68 33.67
CA ILE A 605 16.94 -27.81 33.13
C ILE A 605 16.64 -27.91 31.64
N ALA A 606 17.66 -27.77 30.79
CA ALA A 606 17.51 -27.77 29.34
C ALA A 606 16.93 -29.09 28.81
N SER A 607 17.34 -30.23 29.35
CA SER A 607 16.80 -31.55 28.96
C SER A 607 15.31 -31.68 29.26
N THR A 608 14.82 -31.09 30.36
CA THR A 608 13.38 -31.02 30.66
C THR A 608 12.65 -30.15 29.65
N ILE A 609 13.19 -28.98 29.31
CA ILE A 609 12.60 -28.08 28.29
C ILE A 609 12.51 -28.81 26.95
N LEU A 610 13.61 -29.42 26.52
CA LEU A 610 13.70 -30.17 25.28
C LEU A 610 12.65 -31.28 25.19
N ARG A 611 12.57 -32.10 26.24
CA ARG A 611 11.60 -33.20 26.32
C ARG A 611 10.17 -32.68 26.26
N LYS A 612 9.84 -31.61 26.99
CA LYS A 612 8.49 -31.04 26.99
C LYS A 612 8.08 -30.46 25.63
N LEU A 613 9.00 -29.76 24.96
CA LEU A 613 8.75 -29.24 23.62
C LEU A 613 8.55 -30.37 22.61
N THR A 614 9.37 -31.42 22.67
CA THR A 614 9.26 -32.58 21.77
C THR A 614 7.94 -33.32 21.98
N GLU A 615 7.59 -33.62 23.25
CA GLU A 615 6.32 -34.28 23.61
C GLU A 615 5.10 -33.50 23.08
N ASP A 616 5.05 -32.17 23.28
CA ASP A 616 3.93 -31.36 22.80
C ASP A 616 3.96 -31.13 21.28
N LEU A 617 5.13 -31.07 20.64
CA LEU A 617 5.23 -30.91 19.19
C LEU A 617 4.70 -32.15 18.44
N ASP A 618 4.95 -33.35 18.95
CA ASP A 618 4.40 -34.59 18.38
C ASP A 618 2.87 -34.66 18.54
N VAL A 619 2.35 -34.22 19.69
CA VAL A 619 0.89 -34.11 19.93
C VAL A 619 0.26 -33.08 18.99
N ILE A 620 0.92 -31.95 18.78
CA ILE A 620 0.49 -30.93 17.82
C ILE A 620 0.49 -31.49 16.40
N GLY A 621 1.52 -32.24 15.99
CA GLY A 621 1.54 -32.90 14.68
C GLY A 621 0.38 -33.85 14.45
N SER A 622 0.06 -34.65 15.47
CA SER A 622 -1.09 -35.57 15.43
C SER A 622 -2.41 -34.80 15.29
N TRP A 623 -2.56 -33.69 16.00
CA TRP A 623 -3.72 -32.80 15.87
C TRP A 623 -3.77 -32.13 14.50
N LEU A 624 -2.64 -31.64 13.95
CA LEU A 624 -2.57 -31.03 12.63
C LEU A 624 -3.03 -32.02 11.55
N CYS A 625 -2.54 -33.26 11.61
CA CYS A 625 -2.94 -34.34 10.71
C CYS A 625 -4.45 -34.60 10.77
N SER A 626 -5.00 -34.70 11.99
CA SER A 626 -6.45 -34.90 12.21
C SER A 626 -7.32 -33.72 11.71
N ASN A 627 -6.71 -32.56 11.50
CA ASN A 627 -7.36 -31.33 11.04
C ASN A 627 -7.03 -30.97 9.59
N SER A 628 -6.43 -31.90 8.83
CA SER A 628 -5.99 -31.70 7.45
C SER A 628 -5.02 -30.51 7.28
N LEU A 629 -4.16 -30.29 8.29
CA LEU A 629 -3.12 -29.26 8.27
C LEU A 629 -1.73 -29.90 8.26
N PHE A 630 -0.78 -29.20 7.64
CA PHE A 630 0.55 -29.75 7.37
C PHE A 630 1.64 -28.88 7.97
N LEU A 631 2.47 -29.45 8.84
CA LEU A 631 3.62 -28.76 9.42
C LEU A 631 4.68 -28.53 8.33
N ASN A 632 5.20 -27.32 8.21
CA ASN A 632 6.35 -27.04 7.36
C ASN A 632 7.64 -27.29 8.14
N VAL A 633 8.14 -28.52 8.13
CA VAL A 633 9.34 -28.93 8.88
C VAL A 633 10.56 -28.08 8.54
N THR A 634 10.70 -27.65 7.27
CA THR A 634 11.86 -26.87 6.81
C THR A 634 11.85 -25.42 7.28
N LYS A 635 10.67 -24.85 7.53
CA LYS A 635 10.52 -23.48 8.04
C LYS A 635 10.22 -23.42 9.54
N THR A 636 9.91 -24.56 10.14
CA THR A 636 9.75 -24.69 11.59
C THR A 636 11.13 -24.69 12.21
N GLU A 637 11.38 -23.76 13.14
CA GLU A 637 12.69 -23.59 13.76
C GLU A 637 12.56 -23.56 15.29
N ALA A 638 13.56 -24.10 15.98
CA ALA A 638 13.63 -24.14 17.43
C ALA A 638 14.70 -23.18 17.96
N MET A 639 14.50 -22.64 19.15
CA MET A 639 15.38 -21.65 19.75
C MET A 639 15.41 -21.81 21.28
N LEU A 640 16.57 -21.57 21.90
CA LEU A 640 16.73 -21.62 23.35
C LEU A 640 17.20 -20.25 23.87
N PHE A 641 16.38 -19.65 24.72
CA PHE A 641 16.63 -18.35 25.33
C PHE A 641 17.20 -18.51 26.74
N GLY A 642 18.18 -17.67 27.09
CA GLY A 642 18.83 -17.70 28.41
C GLY A 642 19.97 -16.71 28.55
N THR A 643 20.56 -16.65 29.75
CA THR A 643 21.81 -15.91 29.93
C THR A 643 22.97 -16.66 29.28
N GLN A 644 24.03 -15.95 28.86
CA GLN A 644 25.21 -16.58 28.25
C GLN A 644 25.78 -17.71 29.13
N ALA A 645 25.84 -17.50 30.45
CA ALA A 645 26.36 -18.49 31.39
C ALA A 645 25.55 -19.80 31.37
N ARG A 646 24.23 -19.71 31.17
CA ARG A 646 23.33 -20.87 31.15
C ARG A 646 23.33 -21.55 29.80
N LEU A 647 23.30 -20.78 28.72
CA LEU A 647 23.34 -21.30 27.36
C LEU A 647 24.66 -22.03 27.07
N SER A 648 25.78 -21.55 27.62
CA SER A 648 27.10 -22.20 27.44
C SER A 648 27.22 -23.55 28.17
N GLN A 649 26.25 -23.90 29.03
CA GLN A 649 26.19 -25.20 29.73
C GLN A 649 25.33 -26.23 28.98
N VAL A 650 24.79 -25.88 27.81
CA VAL A 650 23.87 -26.72 27.04
C VAL A 650 24.53 -27.04 25.70
N ASP A 651 25.19 -28.20 25.64
CA ASP A 651 25.90 -28.65 24.45
C ASP A 651 24.95 -29.15 23.35
N ASP A 652 23.84 -29.80 23.73
CA ASP A 652 22.85 -30.32 22.77
C ASP A 652 21.42 -29.92 23.16
N PHE A 653 20.75 -29.22 22.23
CA PHE A 653 19.34 -28.85 22.33
C PHE A 653 18.68 -29.06 20.95
N CYS A 654 18.29 -30.29 20.68
CA CYS A 654 17.72 -30.71 19.41
C CYS A 654 16.26 -31.16 19.58
N VAL A 655 15.31 -30.23 19.41
CA VAL A 655 13.88 -30.59 19.39
C VAL A 655 13.62 -31.51 18.20
N THR A 656 12.84 -32.56 18.39
CA THR A 656 12.48 -33.48 17.30
C THR A 656 10.98 -33.44 17.03
N PHE A 657 10.60 -33.81 15.81
CA PHE A 657 9.22 -33.98 15.37
C PHE A 657 9.10 -35.32 14.63
N ASN A 658 8.30 -36.25 15.15
CA ASN A 658 8.22 -37.63 14.64
C ASN A 658 9.62 -38.27 14.47
N GLY A 659 10.53 -38.01 15.41
CA GLY A 659 11.92 -38.49 15.38
C GLY A 659 12.86 -37.73 14.44
N ASN A 660 12.39 -36.76 13.66
CA ASN A 660 13.22 -35.93 12.79
C ASN A 660 13.66 -34.64 13.51
N PRO A 661 14.94 -34.23 13.43
CA PRO A 661 15.42 -33.03 14.10
C PRO A 661 14.84 -31.74 13.50
N ILE A 662 14.37 -30.84 14.35
CA ILE A 662 14.01 -29.46 14.00
C ILE A 662 15.26 -28.60 14.08
N LYS A 663 15.46 -27.75 13.07
CA LYS A 663 16.61 -26.86 13.00
C LYS A 663 16.63 -25.89 14.19
N ARG A 664 17.69 -25.94 15.00
CA ARG A 664 17.96 -24.94 16.04
C ARG A 664 18.59 -23.69 15.40
N VAL A 665 18.12 -22.52 15.80
CA VAL A 665 18.67 -21.23 15.39
C VAL A 665 19.01 -20.36 16.59
N SER A 666 19.98 -19.46 16.42
CA SER A 666 20.35 -18.45 17.43
C SER A 666 19.63 -17.12 17.24
N GLU A 667 19.00 -16.93 16.08
CA GLU A 667 18.19 -15.76 15.77
C GLU A 667 16.98 -16.16 14.92
N PHE A 668 15.85 -15.52 15.15
CA PHE A 668 14.61 -15.81 14.42
C PHE A 668 13.74 -14.55 14.24
N LYS A 669 13.16 -14.39 13.05
CA LYS A 669 12.24 -13.28 12.75
C LYS A 669 10.79 -13.66 13.06
N TYR A 670 10.34 -13.34 14.27
CA TYR A 670 8.96 -13.61 14.71
C TYR A 670 8.09 -12.35 14.59
N LEU A 671 7.01 -12.42 13.81
CA LEU A 671 6.03 -11.34 13.59
C LEU A 671 6.67 -9.98 13.19
N GLY A 672 7.77 -10.03 12.45
CA GLY A 672 8.51 -8.86 11.96
C GLY A 672 9.59 -8.33 12.91
N ILE A 673 9.75 -8.93 14.09
CA ILE A 673 10.79 -8.58 15.08
C ILE A 673 11.87 -9.66 15.07
N GLN A 674 13.14 -9.24 15.09
CA GLN A 674 14.28 -10.15 15.17
C GLN A 674 14.57 -10.49 16.64
N PHE A 675 14.43 -11.76 17.00
CA PHE A 675 14.78 -12.29 18.31
C PHE A 675 16.18 -12.90 18.26
N ASP A 676 16.96 -12.72 19.32
CA ASP A 676 18.24 -13.41 19.56
C ASP A 676 18.17 -14.19 20.89
N GLU A 677 19.02 -15.20 21.10
CA GLU A 677 18.97 -16.10 22.29
C GLU A 677 19.05 -15.34 23.64
N LYS A 678 19.54 -14.11 23.64
CA LYS A 678 19.75 -13.29 24.85
C LYS A 678 18.75 -12.15 24.97
N ILE A 679 17.89 -11.95 23.97
CA ILE A 679 17.02 -10.78 23.82
C ILE A 679 17.84 -9.47 23.96
N SER A 680 19.00 -9.44 23.31
CA SER A 680 19.88 -8.26 23.30
C SER A 680 19.39 -7.16 22.34
N TRP A 681 18.56 -7.54 21.36
CA TRP A 681 18.03 -6.69 20.28
C TRP A 681 19.11 -6.10 19.35
N ASN A 682 20.36 -6.54 19.48
CA ASN A 682 21.47 -6.03 18.67
C ASN A 682 21.27 -6.34 17.18
N ALA A 683 20.70 -7.51 16.86
CA ALA A 683 20.40 -7.90 15.49
C ALA A 683 19.28 -7.04 14.87
N HIS A 684 18.31 -6.57 15.67
CA HIS A 684 17.19 -5.75 15.18
C HIS A 684 17.60 -4.31 14.82
N GLY A 685 18.65 -3.77 15.43
CA GLY A 685 19.14 -2.41 15.16
C GLY A 685 19.92 -2.22 13.86
N ASN A 686 20.18 -3.31 13.13
CA ASN A 686 20.99 -3.32 11.91
C ASN A 686 20.18 -3.47 10.60
N ASP A 687 18.86 -3.66 10.67
CA ASP A 687 17.93 -3.82 9.53
C ASP A 687 17.20 -2.53 9.13
#